data_AF-A0A6P6MW08-F1
#
_entry.id   AF-A0A6P6MW08-F1
#
_cell.length_a   1.000
_cell.length_b   1.000
_cell.length_c   1.000
_cell.angle_alpha   90.00
_cell.angle_beta   90.00
_cell.angle_gamma   90.00
#
_symmetry.space_group_name_H-M   'P 1'
#
loop_
_entity.id
_entity.type
_entity.pdbx_description
1 polymer ?
#
loop_
_entity_poly.entity_id
_entity_poly.type
_entity_poly.pdbx_seq_one_letter_code
_entity_poly.pdbx_strand_id
1 'polypeptide(L)'
;MSEQLKFLVEQLNREPFKKNFNLITFDSLEPMQLLQALNDVLAEIDPKQAIDIREEMPEQTAKRMFTLLGMLKYKPPGGMSEASSFRQGLVMGSKPVVHPILHWLLQRIPELKKRAYLARFLVKLEIPAEFLQDDIIAETYHQYEELVEGFKNIHKECEQLKSSGFSTAEIRRDIVAMEEEKDQLIKRVERLKKRVEAVSNHQRMLELARQLRVEKEREESLAHQKQEQKNQLFQAEQRLQRCQIQLKDLQQAGADEKPESLMKRLEEDIKFNSYMVSAKLPRELENMRKVVQYLQKVASEPAMGQAELRELEDKIRETNTEINQLIEKRMMRNDPMDDKLSLFRQQAAIIVRKKEAKVEELQEAREELAAVERELNMKSSQARERGGVELIRGDEFKRYVAKMRGKSSAYKKKRQEIAELKVEYGVLQRTEEILRERHTAGQQQLQSLEAQQGISGYSDTQEELERVSAIKSELDEMKGRTLDDMSEMVKKLNSVIAQKKSALSPLIKDLRALRQEHAELAPEYEQKKAQYDTCAVGLESNRSKLEQEVRVLREETAQEESRYHHINCMREIIESQMQRAADQSKINQSMDLQVRRTALREKYIANTAEQESLGKALRQQVKQVRENQEPNMRQMKMWKDLETLLECKKQCYLKAQSQAPIGHIIQDVGKDMLVL
;
A
#
# COMPACT_ATOMS: atom_id res chain seq x y z
N MET A 1 -11.42 26.25 -54.64
CA MET A 1 -12.68 26.28 -53.87
C MET A 1 -12.34 26.41 -52.40
N SER A 2 -12.36 27.65 -51.90
CA SER A 2 -11.73 28.05 -50.63
C SER A 2 -12.45 27.41 -49.43
N GLU A 3 -11.72 26.87 -48.46
CA GLU A 3 -12.23 26.43 -47.15
C GLU A 3 -13.08 27.53 -46.48
N GLN A 4 -12.81 28.80 -46.80
CA GLN A 4 -13.60 29.94 -46.35
C GLN A 4 -15.07 29.86 -46.77
N LEU A 5 -15.38 29.43 -48.01
CA LEU A 5 -16.76 29.30 -48.49
C LEU A 5 -17.51 28.16 -47.79
N LYS A 6 -16.82 27.03 -47.52
CA LYS A 6 -17.39 25.91 -46.75
C LYS A 6 -17.74 26.35 -45.33
N PHE A 7 -16.81 27.09 -44.69
CA PHE A 7 -17.02 27.63 -43.35
C PHE A 7 -18.19 28.63 -43.29
N LEU A 8 -18.29 29.55 -44.27
CA LEU A 8 -19.39 30.51 -44.36
C LEU A 8 -20.75 29.82 -44.43
N VAL A 9 -20.90 28.84 -45.33
CA VAL A 9 -22.14 28.10 -45.51
C VAL A 9 -22.50 27.30 -44.26
N GLU A 10 -21.53 26.64 -43.63
CA GLU A 10 -21.75 25.88 -42.42
C GLU A 10 -22.22 26.76 -41.25
N GLN A 11 -21.61 27.92 -41.04
CA GLN A 11 -21.99 28.83 -39.95
C GLN A 11 -23.31 29.55 -40.20
N LEU A 12 -23.64 29.91 -41.45
CA LEU A 12 -24.92 30.52 -41.80
C LEU A 12 -26.11 29.53 -41.71
N ASN A 13 -25.85 28.23 -41.74
CA ASN A 13 -26.86 27.18 -41.57
C ASN A 13 -27.09 26.80 -40.10
N ARG A 14 -26.14 27.10 -39.20
CA ARG A 14 -26.28 26.89 -37.75
C ARG A 14 -27.20 27.94 -37.13
N GLU A 15 -27.63 27.69 -35.89
CA GLU A 15 -28.31 28.72 -35.08
C GLU A 15 -27.34 29.87 -34.82
N PRO A 16 -27.75 31.14 -34.96
CA PRO A 16 -29.12 31.67 -35.02
C PRO A 16 -29.71 31.93 -36.43
N PHE A 17 -28.94 31.74 -37.51
CA PHE A 17 -29.33 32.23 -38.85
C PHE A 17 -30.19 31.28 -39.68
N LYS A 18 -30.01 29.95 -39.56
CA LYS A 18 -30.83 28.88 -40.19
C LYS A 18 -31.18 29.11 -41.68
N LYS A 19 -30.23 29.59 -42.50
CA LYS A 19 -30.52 29.99 -43.89
C LYS A 19 -30.49 28.85 -44.93
N ASN A 20 -30.15 27.62 -44.53
CA ASN A 20 -30.16 26.40 -45.36
C ASN A 20 -29.50 26.55 -46.74
N PHE A 21 -28.39 27.26 -46.83
CA PHE A 21 -27.63 27.42 -48.07
C PHE A 21 -26.81 26.17 -48.39
N ASN A 22 -26.71 25.85 -49.68
CA ASN A 22 -25.70 24.95 -50.24
C ASN A 22 -24.54 25.78 -50.84
N LEU A 23 -23.37 25.16 -51.05
CA LEU A 23 -22.19 25.82 -51.63
C LEU A 23 -22.48 26.52 -52.96
N ILE A 24 -23.31 25.90 -53.80
CA ILE A 24 -23.70 26.44 -55.12
C ILE A 24 -24.69 27.60 -54.96
N THR A 25 -25.68 27.46 -54.07
CA THR A 25 -26.72 28.48 -53.87
C THR A 25 -26.19 29.72 -53.17
N PHE A 26 -25.15 29.58 -52.32
CA PHE A 26 -24.49 30.70 -51.66
C PHE A 26 -23.58 31.47 -52.62
N ASP A 27 -22.84 30.77 -53.49
CA ASP A 27 -22.01 31.42 -54.51
C ASP A 27 -22.87 32.02 -55.65
N SER A 28 -24.09 31.54 -55.90
CA SER A 28 -25.00 32.15 -56.87
C SER A 28 -25.78 33.36 -56.33
N LEU A 29 -25.56 33.81 -55.09
CA LEU A 29 -26.29 34.95 -54.51
C LEU A 29 -25.98 36.25 -55.27
N GLU A 30 -27.05 36.99 -55.57
CA GLU A 30 -26.93 38.32 -56.16
C GLU A 30 -26.32 39.31 -55.16
N PRO A 31 -25.63 40.37 -55.61
CA PRO A 31 -24.96 41.33 -54.71
C PRO A 31 -25.87 41.92 -53.62
N MET A 32 -27.14 42.18 -53.94
CA MET A 32 -28.11 42.68 -52.96
C MET A 32 -28.50 41.63 -51.92
N GLN A 33 -28.63 40.36 -52.32
CA GLN A 33 -28.93 39.25 -51.41
C GLN A 33 -27.73 38.92 -50.51
N LEU A 34 -26.51 39.07 -51.04
CA LEU A 34 -25.28 38.90 -50.28
C LEU A 34 -25.09 40.02 -49.24
N LEU A 35 -25.45 41.27 -49.59
CA LEU A 35 -25.50 42.38 -48.63
C LEU A 35 -26.58 42.17 -47.57
N GLN A 36 -27.74 41.62 -47.93
CA GLN A 36 -28.77 41.23 -46.95
C GLN A 36 -28.23 40.16 -45.99
N ALA A 37 -27.52 39.15 -46.52
CA ALA A 37 -26.89 38.15 -45.68
C ALA A 37 -25.87 38.74 -44.70
N LEU A 38 -25.08 39.72 -45.14
CA LEU A 38 -24.17 40.48 -44.28
C LEU A 38 -24.91 41.31 -43.23
N ASN A 39 -25.99 41.99 -43.62
CA ASN A 39 -26.80 42.80 -42.71
C ASN A 39 -27.47 41.95 -41.63
N ASP A 40 -27.99 40.77 -41.98
CA ASP A 40 -28.59 39.86 -41.01
C ASP A 40 -27.54 39.36 -39.99
N VAL A 41 -26.30 39.12 -40.44
CA VAL A 41 -25.17 38.80 -39.54
C VAL A 41 -24.80 39.98 -38.65
N LEU A 42 -24.82 41.21 -39.18
CA LEU A 42 -24.56 42.41 -38.40
C LEU A 42 -25.70 42.74 -37.43
N ALA A 43 -26.96 42.46 -37.80
CA ALA A 43 -28.15 42.65 -36.97
C ALA A 43 -28.16 41.70 -35.77
N GLU A 44 -27.63 40.49 -35.94
CA GLU A 44 -27.41 39.55 -34.84
C GLU A 44 -26.31 40.03 -33.88
N ILE A 45 -25.34 40.81 -34.37
CA ILE A 45 -24.26 41.40 -33.56
C ILE A 45 -24.71 42.68 -32.83
N ASP A 46 -25.41 43.57 -33.52
CA ASP A 46 -26.03 44.78 -32.97
C ASP A 46 -27.47 44.91 -33.49
N PRO A 47 -28.50 44.76 -32.63
CA PRO A 47 -29.90 44.83 -33.04
C PRO A 47 -30.32 46.19 -33.60
N LYS A 48 -29.54 47.26 -33.40
CA LYS A 48 -29.79 48.57 -34.06
C LYS A 48 -29.59 48.53 -35.58
N GLN A 49 -28.93 47.49 -36.09
CA GLN A 49 -28.61 47.33 -37.50
C GLN A 49 -29.71 46.57 -38.28
N ALA A 50 -30.76 46.08 -37.60
CA ALA A 50 -31.90 45.37 -38.18
C ALA A 50 -32.82 46.31 -38.99
N ILE A 51 -32.31 46.80 -40.12
CA ILE A 51 -33.01 47.66 -41.08
C ILE A 51 -33.03 46.94 -42.42
N ASP A 52 -34.16 46.93 -43.12
CA ASP A 52 -34.24 46.38 -44.47
C ASP A 52 -33.42 47.24 -45.44
N ILE A 53 -32.48 46.62 -46.16
CA ILE A 53 -31.59 47.31 -47.10
C ILE A 53 -32.37 47.96 -48.26
N ARG A 54 -33.62 47.52 -48.50
CA ARG A 54 -34.50 48.09 -49.53
C ARG A 54 -35.04 49.47 -49.18
N GLU A 55 -35.04 49.84 -47.91
CA GLU A 55 -35.58 51.11 -47.42
C GLU A 55 -34.52 52.24 -47.35
N GLU A 56 -33.24 51.91 -47.53
CA GLU A 56 -32.11 52.85 -47.46
C GLU A 56 -31.43 53.05 -48.82
N MET A 57 -30.85 54.24 -49.05
CA MET A 57 -29.98 54.47 -50.20
C MET A 57 -28.70 53.61 -50.06
N PRO A 58 -28.20 52.97 -51.14
CA PRO A 58 -27.02 52.08 -51.08
C PRO A 58 -25.78 52.71 -50.43
N GLU A 59 -25.57 54.01 -50.65
CA GLU A 59 -24.48 54.77 -50.03
C GLU A 59 -24.65 54.98 -48.52
N GLN A 60 -25.89 55.16 -48.06
CA GLN A 60 -26.22 55.31 -46.63
C GLN A 60 -26.06 53.99 -45.89
N THR A 61 -26.51 52.88 -46.49
CA THR A 61 -26.31 51.53 -45.95
C THR A 61 -24.82 51.18 -45.86
N ALA A 62 -24.04 51.46 -46.91
CA ALA A 62 -22.60 51.24 -46.90
C ALA A 62 -21.90 52.09 -45.84
N LYS A 63 -22.29 53.36 -45.67
CA LYS A 63 -21.75 54.23 -44.61
C LYS A 63 -22.07 53.70 -43.20
N ARG A 64 -23.29 53.22 -42.98
CA ARG A 64 -23.73 52.62 -41.70
C ARG A 64 -22.94 51.35 -41.39
N MET A 65 -22.88 50.40 -42.33
CA MET A 65 -22.10 49.16 -42.21
C MET A 65 -20.60 49.45 -42.01
N PHE A 66 -20.05 50.44 -42.72
CA PHE A 66 -18.64 50.83 -42.57
C PHE A 66 -18.34 51.41 -41.18
N THR A 67 -19.21 52.28 -40.66
CA THR A 67 -19.07 52.84 -39.29
C THR A 67 -19.13 51.72 -38.24
N LEU A 68 -20.05 50.77 -38.39
CA LEU A 68 -20.17 49.62 -37.50
C LEU A 68 -18.94 48.71 -37.55
N LEU A 69 -18.45 48.37 -38.75
CA LEU A 69 -17.20 47.62 -38.93
C LEU A 69 -15.99 48.36 -38.33
N GLY A 70 -15.98 49.69 -38.39
CA GLY A 70 -14.99 50.54 -37.72
C GLY A 70 -15.05 50.44 -36.19
N MET A 71 -16.24 50.47 -35.59
CA MET A 71 -16.45 50.25 -34.14
C MET A 71 -16.03 48.84 -33.71
N LEU A 72 -16.30 47.84 -34.55
CA LEU A 72 -15.84 46.47 -34.36
C LEU A 72 -14.32 46.29 -34.57
N LYS A 73 -13.61 47.34 -35.02
CA LYS A 73 -12.18 47.36 -35.39
C LYS A 73 -11.81 46.33 -36.47
N TYR A 74 -12.69 46.13 -37.44
CA TYR A 74 -12.35 45.37 -38.65
C TYR A 74 -11.30 46.12 -39.47
N LYS A 75 -10.23 45.43 -39.87
CA LYS A 75 -9.22 45.98 -40.78
C LYS A 75 -9.40 45.34 -42.16
N PRO A 76 -9.73 46.11 -43.21
CA PRO A 76 -9.89 45.56 -44.54
C PRO A 76 -8.54 45.01 -45.05
N PRO A 77 -8.53 43.85 -45.73
CA PRO A 77 -7.32 43.33 -46.37
C PRO A 77 -6.90 44.29 -47.50
N GLY A 78 -5.76 44.98 -47.36
CA GLY A 78 -5.26 45.96 -48.34
C GLY A 78 -4.69 47.27 -47.76
N GLY A 79 -4.94 47.58 -46.47
CA GLY A 79 -4.44 48.81 -45.83
C GLY A 79 -5.18 50.10 -46.25
N MET A 80 -4.79 51.25 -45.70
CA MET A 80 -5.50 52.55 -45.87
C MET A 80 -5.51 53.12 -47.30
N SER A 81 -4.70 52.57 -48.23
CA SER A 81 -4.61 53.03 -49.62
C SER A 81 -5.80 52.59 -50.49
N GLU A 82 -6.52 51.53 -50.08
CA GLU A 82 -7.68 50.95 -50.78
C GLU A 82 -9.03 51.32 -50.11
N ALA A 83 -9.06 52.32 -49.22
CA ALA A 83 -10.27 52.69 -48.50
C ALA A 83 -11.41 53.16 -49.43
N SER A 84 -11.07 53.77 -50.58
CA SER A 84 -12.05 54.23 -51.56
C SER A 84 -12.64 53.06 -52.39
N SER A 85 -11.79 52.11 -52.82
CA SER A 85 -12.22 50.90 -53.53
C SER A 85 -12.99 49.94 -52.63
N PHE A 86 -12.64 49.86 -51.34
CA PHE A 86 -13.39 49.10 -50.34
C PHE A 86 -14.80 49.67 -50.11
N ARG A 87 -14.94 51.00 -50.02
CA ARG A 87 -16.26 51.66 -49.94
C ARG A 87 -17.10 51.40 -51.19
N GLN A 88 -16.50 51.52 -52.37
CA GLN A 88 -17.16 51.21 -53.64
C GLN A 88 -17.57 49.73 -53.73
N GLY A 89 -16.72 48.81 -53.27
CA GLY A 89 -17.00 47.38 -53.22
C GLY A 89 -18.12 46.99 -52.23
N LEU A 90 -18.25 47.72 -51.12
CA LEU A 90 -19.34 47.55 -50.16
C LEU A 90 -20.68 48.09 -50.70
N VAL A 91 -20.66 49.22 -51.42
CA VAL A 91 -21.85 49.77 -52.12
C VAL A 91 -22.34 48.82 -53.22
N MET A 92 -21.40 48.21 -53.97
CA MET A 92 -21.71 47.28 -55.07
C MET A 92 -22.00 45.84 -54.62
N GLY A 93 -21.81 45.50 -53.34
CA GLY A 93 -22.00 44.14 -52.82
C GLY A 93 -21.03 43.12 -53.43
N SER A 94 -19.77 43.51 -53.67
CA SER A 94 -18.82 42.65 -54.38
C SER A 94 -18.37 41.46 -53.51
N LYS A 95 -18.44 40.25 -54.08
CA LYS A 95 -17.97 39.00 -53.44
C LYS A 95 -16.57 39.07 -52.81
N PRO A 96 -15.53 39.65 -53.45
CA PRO A 96 -14.18 39.71 -52.86
C PRO A 96 -14.10 40.59 -51.61
N VAL A 97 -15.06 41.49 -51.39
CA VAL A 97 -15.11 42.37 -50.21
C VAL A 97 -16.03 41.78 -49.13
N VAL A 98 -17.19 41.24 -49.50
CA VAL A 98 -18.18 40.74 -48.53
C VAL A 98 -17.81 39.37 -47.94
N HIS A 99 -17.23 38.44 -48.72
CA HIS A 99 -16.85 37.12 -48.20
C HIS A 99 -15.81 37.20 -47.05
N PRO A 100 -14.73 38.00 -47.15
CA PRO A 100 -13.79 38.17 -46.03
C PRO A 100 -14.43 38.82 -44.79
N ILE A 101 -15.38 39.75 -44.98
CA ILE A 101 -16.10 40.38 -43.86
C ILE A 101 -16.96 39.32 -43.15
N LEU A 102 -17.78 38.58 -43.89
CA LEU A 102 -18.61 37.50 -43.35
C LEU A 102 -17.75 36.45 -42.63
N HIS A 103 -16.60 36.08 -43.20
CA HIS A 103 -15.71 35.09 -42.63
C HIS A 103 -15.17 35.56 -41.28
N TRP A 104 -14.77 36.83 -41.18
CA TRP A 104 -14.27 37.41 -39.94
C TRP A 104 -15.36 37.57 -38.88
N LEU A 105 -16.57 38.01 -39.28
CA LEU A 105 -17.70 38.18 -38.37
C LEU A 105 -18.15 36.83 -37.78
N LEU A 106 -18.30 35.81 -38.62
CA LEU A 106 -18.80 34.49 -38.21
C LEU A 106 -17.81 33.69 -37.37
N GLN A 107 -16.50 33.97 -37.47
CA GLN A 107 -15.51 33.36 -36.58
C GLN A 107 -15.62 33.82 -35.13
N ARG A 108 -16.08 35.06 -34.89
CA ARG A 108 -15.98 35.73 -33.58
C ARG A 108 -17.29 36.36 -33.12
N ILE A 109 -18.43 35.81 -33.52
CA ILE A 109 -19.76 36.30 -33.14
C ILE A 109 -19.88 36.64 -31.64
N PRO A 110 -19.50 35.76 -30.68
CA PRO A 110 -19.68 36.07 -29.26
C PRO A 110 -18.78 37.22 -28.78
N GLU A 111 -17.55 37.33 -29.29
CA GLU A 111 -16.64 38.43 -28.96
C GLU A 111 -17.13 39.75 -29.57
N LEU A 112 -17.64 39.70 -30.80
CA LEU A 112 -18.15 40.86 -31.52
C LEU A 112 -19.46 41.37 -30.94
N LYS A 113 -20.36 40.48 -30.47
CA LYS A 113 -21.55 40.86 -29.68
C LYS A 113 -21.16 41.59 -28.40
N LYS A 114 -20.18 41.06 -27.64
CA LYS A 114 -19.63 41.73 -26.45
C LYS A 114 -19.04 43.09 -26.81
N ARG A 115 -18.31 43.18 -27.92
CA ARG A 115 -17.70 44.42 -28.39
C ARG A 115 -18.73 45.48 -28.82
N ALA A 116 -19.76 45.09 -29.57
CA ALA A 116 -20.84 45.97 -29.96
C ALA A 116 -21.61 46.48 -28.72
N TYR A 117 -21.89 45.60 -27.77
CA TYR A 117 -22.47 45.95 -26.48
C TYR A 117 -21.61 46.96 -25.71
N LEU A 118 -20.31 46.72 -25.61
CA LEU A 118 -19.37 47.63 -24.93
C LEU A 118 -19.19 48.95 -25.67
N ALA A 119 -19.18 48.95 -27.00
CA ALA A 119 -19.02 50.16 -27.81
C ALA A 119 -20.12 51.20 -27.52
N ARG A 120 -21.35 50.74 -27.25
CA ARG A 120 -22.47 51.61 -26.84
C ARG A 120 -22.17 52.43 -25.57
N PHE A 121 -21.36 51.91 -24.66
CA PHE A 121 -21.08 52.52 -23.36
C PHE A 121 -19.67 53.08 -23.23
N LEU A 122 -18.72 52.63 -24.06
CA LEU A 122 -17.30 53.00 -23.99
C LEU A 122 -16.85 54.00 -25.06
N VAL A 123 -17.65 54.25 -26.11
CA VAL A 123 -17.38 55.32 -27.07
C VAL A 123 -17.70 56.65 -26.37
N LYS A 124 -16.64 57.44 -26.11
CA LYS A 124 -16.77 58.73 -25.45
C LYS A 124 -17.57 59.71 -26.31
N LEU A 125 -18.39 60.52 -25.67
CA LEU A 125 -19.01 61.69 -26.30
C LEU A 125 -17.92 62.74 -26.49
N GLU A 126 -17.62 63.08 -27.74
CA GLU A 126 -16.66 64.15 -28.05
C GLU A 126 -17.33 65.51 -27.79
N ILE A 127 -17.04 66.10 -26.62
CA ILE A 127 -17.48 67.46 -26.28
C ILE A 127 -16.44 68.44 -26.81
N PRO A 128 -16.80 69.42 -27.67
CA PRO A 128 -15.87 70.42 -28.16
C PRO A 128 -15.24 71.21 -27.00
N ALA A 129 -13.94 71.53 -27.12
CA ALA A 129 -13.15 72.18 -26.07
C ALA A 129 -13.70 73.55 -25.62
N GLU A 130 -14.55 74.17 -26.44
CA GLU A 130 -15.25 75.43 -26.12
C GLU A 130 -16.30 75.27 -25.01
N PHE A 131 -16.98 74.12 -24.94
CA PHE A 131 -18.00 73.83 -23.92
C PHE A 131 -17.40 73.26 -22.63
N LEU A 132 -16.17 72.77 -22.68
CA LEU A 132 -15.42 72.28 -21.51
C LEU A 132 -14.81 73.42 -20.68
N GLN A 133 -14.96 74.68 -21.10
CA GLN A 133 -14.56 75.85 -20.31
C GLN A 133 -15.56 76.21 -19.22
N ASP A 134 -16.79 75.70 -19.29
CA ASP A 134 -17.79 75.83 -18.23
C ASP A 134 -17.52 74.78 -17.14
N ASP A 135 -17.25 75.24 -15.91
CA ASP A 135 -16.88 74.41 -14.77
C ASP A 135 -17.92 73.31 -14.47
N ILE A 136 -19.20 73.58 -14.68
CA ILE A 136 -20.28 72.62 -14.43
C ILE A 136 -20.24 71.48 -15.46
N ILE A 137 -19.96 71.80 -16.72
CA ILE A 137 -19.87 70.83 -17.82
C ILE A 137 -18.61 69.98 -17.64
N ALA A 138 -17.50 70.59 -17.23
CA ALA A 138 -16.25 69.88 -16.94
C ALA A 138 -16.40 68.90 -15.77
N GLU A 139 -17.03 69.31 -14.66
CA GLU A 139 -17.27 68.45 -13.50
C GLU A 139 -18.21 67.28 -13.85
N THR A 140 -19.29 67.54 -14.59
CA THR A 140 -20.22 66.50 -15.05
C THR A 140 -19.55 65.51 -16.00
N TYR A 141 -18.67 66.00 -16.89
CA TYR A 141 -17.90 65.14 -17.78
C TYR A 141 -16.89 64.27 -17.01
N HIS A 142 -16.27 64.80 -15.95
CA HIS A 142 -15.37 64.02 -15.09
C HIS A 142 -16.12 62.90 -14.36
N GLN A 143 -17.29 63.18 -13.78
CA GLN A 143 -18.17 62.17 -13.16
C GLN A 143 -18.60 61.10 -14.17
N TYR A 144 -18.89 61.48 -15.42
CA TYR A 144 -19.18 60.54 -16.50
C TYR A 144 -17.97 59.63 -16.79
N GLU A 145 -16.75 60.15 -16.84
CA GLU A 145 -15.55 59.33 -17.05
C GLU A 145 -15.31 58.34 -15.89
N GLU A 146 -15.50 58.77 -14.65
CA GLU A 146 -15.41 57.89 -13.47
C GLU A 146 -16.44 56.74 -13.52
N LEU A 147 -17.69 57.04 -13.88
CA LEU A 147 -18.74 56.02 -14.04
C LEU A 147 -18.43 55.03 -15.16
N VAL A 148 -17.83 55.50 -16.27
CA VAL A 148 -17.38 54.64 -17.37
C VAL A 148 -16.24 53.72 -16.92
N GLU A 149 -15.32 54.20 -16.08
CA GLU A 149 -14.27 53.35 -15.49
C GLU A 149 -14.81 52.34 -14.48
N GLY A 150 -15.74 52.75 -13.61
CA GLY A 150 -16.47 51.85 -12.72
C GLY A 150 -17.19 50.73 -13.47
N PHE A 151 -17.86 51.07 -14.57
CA PHE A 151 -18.52 50.09 -15.45
C PHE A 151 -17.52 49.08 -16.04
N LYS A 152 -16.34 49.51 -16.50
CA LYS A 152 -15.31 48.59 -17.03
C LYS A 152 -14.87 47.57 -15.99
N ASN A 153 -14.66 48.00 -14.75
CA ASN A 153 -14.20 47.13 -13.66
C ASN A 153 -15.27 46.08 -13.31
N ILE A 154 -16.51 46.51 -13.07
CA ILE A 154 -17.62 45.62 -12.74
C ILE A 154 -17.91 44.64 -13.88
N HIS A 155 -17.90 45.10 -15.13
CA HIS A 155 -18.11 44.23 -16.29
C HIS A 155 -16.99 43.17 -16.41
N LYS A 156 -15.74 43.53 -16.11
CA LYS A 156 -14.60 42.61 -16.14
C LYS A 156 -14.73 41.53 -15.05
N GLU A 157 -15.11 41.90 -13.84
CA GLU A 157 -15.38 40.95 -12.75
C GLU A 157 -16.55 40.01 -13.08
N CYS A 158 -17.65 40.54 -13.63
CA CYS A 158 -18.81 39.73 -14.03
C CYS A 158 -18.47 38.72 -15.13
N GLU A 159 -17.64 39.11 -16.11
CA GLU A 159 -17.15 38.20 -17.15
C GLU A 159 -16.22 37.12 -16.58
N GLN A 160 -15.34 37.46 -15.64
CA GLN A 160 -14.50 36.48 -14.94
C GLN A 160 -15.36 35.45 -14.20
N LEU A 161 -16.38 35.90 -13.47
CA LEU A 161 -17.33 35.01 -12.77
C LEU A 161 -18.18 34.15 -13.70
N LYS A 162 -18.52 34.63 -14.90
CA LYS A 162 -19.21 33.81 -15.92
C LYS A 162 -18.29 32.78 -16.56
N SER A 163 -17.00 33.10 -16.70
CA SER A 163 -15.98 32.21 -17.28
C SER A 163 -15.46 31.13 -16.32
N SER A 164 -15.70 31.27 -15.01
CA SER A 164 -15.20 30.33 -13.96
C SER A 164 -15.91 28.97 -13.92
N GLY A 165 -16.75 28.65 -14.92
CA GLY A 165 -16.80 27.30 -15.49
C GLY A 165 -17.65 26.25 -14.81
N PHE A 166 -18.41 26.55 -13.75
CA PHE A 166 -19.37 25.57 -13.22
C PHE A 166 -20.71 25.71 -13.94
N SER A 167 -20.97 24.79 -14.88
CA SER A 167 -22.30 24.61 -15.44
C SER A 167 -23.23 24.09 -14.34
N THR A 168 -23.86 25.01 -13.62
CA THR A 168 -24.84 24.69 -12.57
C THR A 168 -26.02 23.86 -13.10
N ALA A 169 -26.20 23.76 -14.43
CA ALA A 169 -27.20 22.94 -15.08
C ALA A 169 -26.88 21.44 -15.08
N GLU A 170 -25.59 21.04 -15.05
CA GLU A 170 -25.20 19.63 -14.94
C GLU A 170 -25.38 19.15 -13.51
N ILE A 171 -24.87 19.92 -12.54
CA ILE A 171 -25.05 19.66 -11.11
C ILE A 171 -26.54 19.59 -10.75
N ARG A 172 -27.37 20.50 -11.28
CA ARG A 172 -28.83 20.42 -11.08
C ARG A 172 -29.45 19.16 -11.67
N ARG A 173 -28.99 18.70 -12.83
CA ARG A 173 -29.49 17.45 -13.44
C ARG A 173 -29.10 16.23 -12.60
N ASP A 174 -27.86 16.17 -12.11
CA ASP A 174 -27.39 15.08 -11.27
C ASP A 174 -28.11 15.03 -9.92
N ILE A 175 -28.38 16.19 -9.31
CA ILE A 175 -29.19 16.27 -8.09
C ILE A 175 -30.59 15.72 -8.33
N VAL A 176 -31.26 16.14 -9.40
CA VAL A 176 -32.60 15.63 -9.74
C VAL A 176 -32.59 14.13 -9.98
N ALA A 177 -31.58 13.60 -10.70
CA ALA A 177 -31.44 12.16 -10.92
C ALA A 177 -31.24 11.40 -9.59
N MET A 178 -30.37 11.89 -8.69
CA MET A 178 -30.17 11.28 -7.36
C MET A 178 -31.43 11.36 -6.49
N GLU A 179 -32.20 12.45 -6.56
CA GLU A 179 -33.48 12.58 -5.87
C GLU A 179 -34.51 11.58 -6.38
N GLU A 180 -34.61 11.39 -7.70
CA GLU A 180 -35.47 10.39 -8.32
C GLU A 180 -35.08 8.95 -7.91
N GLU A 181 -33.78 8.62 -7.91
CA GLU A 181 -33.28 7.31 -7.46
C GLU A 181 -33.59 7.06 -5.98
N LYS A 182 -33.40 8.09 -5.14
CA LYS A 182 -33.74 8.03 -3.71
C LYS A 182 -35.23 7.75 -3.52
N ASP A 183 -36.10 8.43 -4.25
CA ASP A 183 -37.55 8.22 -4.16
C ASP A 183 -37.97 6.82 -4.63
N GLN A 184 -37.33 6.29 -5.68
CA GLN A 184 -37.55 4.92 -6.12
C GLN A 184 -37.13 3.90 -5.04
N LEU A 185 -35.97 4.11 -4.40
CA LEU A 185 -35.49 3.27 -3.30
C LEU A 185 -36.42 3.34 -2.09
N ILE A 186 -36.88 4.53 -1.70
CA ILE A 186 -37.84 4.70 -0.59
C ILE A 186 -39.12 3.92 -0.88
N LYS A 187 -39.71 4.09 -2.07
CA LYS A 187 -40.93 3.35 -2.47
C LYS A 187 -40.71 1.84 -2.44
N ARG A 188 -39.53 1.36 -2.88
CA ARG A 188 -39.18 -0.07 -2.84
C ARG A 188 -39.02 -0.58 -1.40
N VAL A 189 -38.37 0.19 -0.53
CA VAL A 189 -38.21 -0.12 0.90
C VAL A 189 -39.56 -0.14 1.60
N GLU A 190 -40.46 0.81 1.34
CA GLU A 190 -41.81 0.82 1.90
C GLU A 190 -42.62 -0.42 1.47
N ARG A 191 -42.57 -0.79 0.18
CA ARG A 191 -43.22 -2.02 -0.31
C ARG A 191 -42.67 -3.26 0.39
N LEU A 192 -41.35 -3.33 0.62
CA LEU A 192 -40.71 -4.42 1.34
C LEU A 192 -41.09 -4.44 2.82
N LYS A 193 -41.10 -3.28 3.50
CA LYS A 193 -41.51 -3.15 4.90
C LYS A 193 -42.93 -3.67 5.11
N LYS A 194 -43.88 -3.26 4.26
CA LYS A 194 -45.28 -3.75 4.32
C LYS A 194 -45.37 -5.28 4.20
N ARG A 195 -44.54 -5.90 3.37
CA ARG A 195 -44.48 -7.37 3.23
C ARG A 195 -43.87 -8.06 4.44
N VAL A 196 -42.89 -7.43 5.08
CA VAL A 196 -42.16 -7.98 6.23
C VAL A 196 -42.95 -7.81 7.53
N GLU A 197 -43.73 -6.73 7.68
CA GLU A 197 -44.64 -6.49 8.81
C GLU A 197 -45.73 -7.57 8.94
N ALA A 198 -46.08 -8.25 7.84
CA ALA A 198 -47.01 -9.38 7.85
C ALA A 198 -46.42 -10.65 8.52
N VAL A 199 -45.12 -10.68 8.80
CA VAL A 199 -44.44 -11.82 9.44
C VAL A 199 -44.39 -11.63 10.95
N SER A 200 -44.68 -12.68 11.72
CA SER A 200 -44.57 -12.66 13.18
C SER A 200 -43.11 -12.46 13.61
N ASN A 201 -42.86 -11.73 14.70
CA ASN A 201 -41.51 -11.41 15.19
C ASN A 201 -40.59 -10.71 14.16
N HIS A 202 -41.16 -9.97 13.20
CA HIS A 202 -40.41 -9.31 12.13
C HIS A 202 -39.29 -8.38 12.61
N GLN A 203 -39.47 -7.64 13.71
CA GLN A 203 -38.44 -6.74 14.27
C GLN A 203 -37.17 -7.51 14.66
N ARG A 204 -37.32 -8.60 15.43
CA ARG A 204 -36.19 -9.45 15.84
C ARG A 204 -35.54 -10.15 14.65
N MET A 205 -36.33 -10.60 13.66
CA MET A 205 -35.78 -11.19 12.44
C MET A 205 -35.04 -10.19 11.56
N LEU A 206 -35.50 -8.94 11.47
CA LEU A 206 -34.80 -7.87 10.76
C LEU A 206 -33.47 -7.50 11.44
N GLU A 207 -33.43 -7.48 12.78
CA GLU A 207 -32.20 -7.28 13.54
C GLU A 207 -31.19 -8.41 13.29
N LEU A 208 -31.63 -9.67 13.36
CA LEU A 208 -30.78 -10.83 13.06
C LEU A 208 -30.32 -10.84 11.59
N ALA A 209 -31.19 -10.50 10.64
CA ALA A 209 -30.84 -10.39 9.23
C ALA A 209 -29.85 -9.25 8.97
N ARG A 210 -29.97 -8.12 9.67
CA ARG A 210 -29.01 -7.02 9.61
C ARG A 210 -27.65 -7.45 10.16
N GLN A 211 -27.61 -8.14 11.30
CA GLN A 211 -26.37 -8.68 11.87
C GLN A 211 -25.71 -9.67 10.90
N LEU A 212 -26.48 -10.60 10.35
CA LEU A 212 -25.98 -11.56 9.36
C LEU A 212 -25.45 -10.86 8.10
N ARG A 213 -26.13 -9.81 7.61
CA ARG A 213 -25.66 -9.03 6.45
C ARG A 213 -24.33 -8.35 6.73
N VAL A 214 -24.20 -7.69 7.89
CA VAL A 214 -22.95 -7.03 8.30
C VAL A 214 -21.81 -8.05 8.46
N GLU A 215 -22.07 -9.21 9.06
CA GLU A 215 -21.05 -10.26 9.18
C GLU A 215 -20.68 -10.86 7.83
N LYS A 216 -21.62 -11.00 6.87
CA LYS A 216 -21.31 -11.41 5.49
C LYS A 216 -20.49 -10.36 4.72
N GLU A 217 -20.85 -9.09 4.82
CA GLU A 217 -20.06 -7.99 4.23
C GLU A 217 -18.63 -7.98 4.82
N ARG A 218 -18.51 -8.26 6.13
CA ARG A 218 -17.22 -8.42 6.80
C ARG A 218 -16.46 -9.65 6.31
N GLU A 219 -17.11 -10.79 6.16
CA GLU A 219 -16.53 -12.01 5.59
C GLU A 219 -16.00 -11.77 4.16
N GLU A 220 -16.78 -11.13 3.31
CA GLU A 220 -16.39 -10.78 1.93
C GLU A 220 -15.21 -9.82 1.89
N SER A 221 -15.21 -8.78 2.72
CA SER A 221 -14.08 -7.83 2.81
C SER A 221 -12.80 -8.51 3.31
N LEU A 222 -12.90 -9.39 4.32
CA LEU A 222 -11.77 -10.19 4.80
C LEU A 222 -11.29 -11.19 3.75
N ALA A 223 -12.19 -11.80 2.98
CA ALA A 223 -11.84 -12.69 1.89
C ALA A 223 -11.08 -11.94 0.78
N HIS A 224 -11.54 -10.74 0.41
CA HIS A 224 -10.84 -9.87 -0.54
C HIS A 224 -9.45 -9.47 -0.02
N GLN A 225 -9.35 -9.02 1.24
CA GLN A 225 -8.06 -8.67 1.86
C GLN A 225 -7.11 -9.88 1.91
N LYS A 226 -7.61 -11.07 2.26
CA LYS A 226 -6.81 -12.29 2.27
C LYS A 226 -6.28 -12.63 0.88
N GLN A 227 -7.11 -12.47 -0.16
CA GLN A 227 -6.68 -12.71 -1.53
C GLN A 227 -5.63 -11.68 -1.98
N GLU A 228 -5.82 -10.41 -1.61
CA GLU A 228 -4.85 -9.35 -1.88
C GLU A 228 -3.51 -9.60 -1.18
N GLN A 229 -3.53 -9.94 0.11
CA GLN A 229 -2.32 -10.29 0.86
C GLN A 229 -1.61 -11.53 0.30
N LYS A 230 -2.36 -12.57 -0.11
CA LYS A 230 -1.78 -13.73 -0.81
C LYS A 230 -1.09 -13.33 -2.11
N ASN A 231 -1.71 -12.45 -2.89
CA ASN A 231 -1.13 -11.94 -4.13
C ASN A 231 0.14 -11.12 -3.85
N GLN A 232 0.13 -10.27 -2.82
CA GLN A 232 1.30 -9.49 -2.41
C GLN A 232 2.45 -10.39 -1.93
N LEU A 233 2.15 -11.41 -1.10
CA LEU A 233 3.12 -12.39 -0.64
C LEU A 233 3.74 -13.16 -1.82
N PHE A 234 2.91 -13.65 -2.73
CA PHE A 234 3.38 -14.33 -3.94
C PHE A 234 4.30 -13.44 -4.80
N GLN A 235 3.96 -12.16 -4.98
CA GLN A 235 4.82 -11.21 -5.69
C GLN A 235 6.15 -10.98 -4.96
N ALA A 236 6.14 -10.90 -3.63
CA ALA A 236 7.35 -10.75 -2.82
C ALA A 236 8.24 -12.00 -2.91
N GLU A 237 7.66 -13.20 -2.82
CA GLU A 237 8.38 -14.48 -3.00
C GLU A 237 8.99 -14.59 -4.40
N GLN A 238 8.26 -14.21 -5.45
CA GLN A 238 8.82 -14.17 -6.81
C GLN A 238 9.95 -13.15 -6.96
N ARG A 239 9.89 -12.00 -6.28
CA ARG A 239 10.99 -11.02 -6.27
C ARG A 239 12.21 -11.61 -5.56
N LEU A 240 12.02 -12.26 -4.40
CA LEU A 240 13.08 -12.93 -3.67
C LEU A 240 13.76 -14.00 -4.54
N GLN A 241 12.98 -14.85 -5.20
CA GLN A 241 13.50 -15.88 -6.11
C GLN A 241 14.33 -15.26 -7.25
N ARG A 242 13.86 -14.17 -7.87
CA ARG A 242 14.63 -13.44 -8.89
C ARG A 242 15.96 -12.91 -8.36
N CYS A 243 15.95 -12.28 -7.18
CA CYS A 243 17.19 -11.81 -6.55
C CYS A 243 18.15 -12.96 -6.22
N GLN A 244 17.62 -14.11 -5.79
CA GLN A 244 18.43 -15.30 -5.52
C GLN A 244 19.06 -15.88 -6.80
N ILE A 245 18.31 -15.94 -7.90
CA ILE A 245 18.83 -16.36 -9.21
C ILE A 245 19.92 -15.39 -9.66
N GLN A 246 19.68 -14.07 -9.61
CA GLN A 246 20.69 -13.07 -9.95
C GLN A 246 21.97 -13.20 -9.10
N LEU A 247 21.82 -13.47 -7.80
CA LEU A 247 22.95 -13.67 -6.91
C LEU A 247 23.73 -14.95 -7.27
N LYS A 248 23.05 -16.04 -7.63
CA LYS A 248 23.69 -17.27 -8.12
C LYS A 248 24.41 -17.04 -9.45
N ASP A 249 23.79 -16.33 -10.39
CA ASP A 249 24.39 -16.01 -11.69
C ASP A 249 25.64 -15.15 -11.49
N LEU A 250 25.62 -14.17 -10.56
CA LEU A 250 26.79 -13.37 -10.19
C LEU A 250 27.89 -14.20 -9.52
N GLN A 251 27.52 -15.17 -8.67
CA GLN A 251 28.48 -16.10 -8.06
C GLN A 251 29.11 -17.04 -9.09
N GLN A 252 28.33 -17.53 -10.06
CA GLN A 252 28.83 -18.33 -11.18
C GLN A 252 29.71 -17.50 -12.13
N ALA A 253 29.33 -16.25 -12.40
CA ALA A 253 30.13 -15.31 -13.18
C ALA A 253 31.49 -14.99 -12.52
N GLY A 254 31.54 -14.99 -11.18
CA GLY A 254 32.78 -14.83 -10.41
C GLY A 254 33.69 -16.07 -10.41
N ALA A 255 33.17 -17.24 -10.82
CA ALA A 255 33.90 -18.50 -10.90
C ALA A 255 34.37 -18.77 -12.35
N ASP A 256 35.39 -18.01 -12.79
CA ASP A 256 36.20 -18.28 -13.99
C ASP A 256 35.46 -18.41 -15.36
N GLU A 257 34.29 -17.80 -15.55
CA GLU A 257 33.70 -17.66 -16.88
C GLU A 257 34.36 -16.51 -17.66
N LYS A 258 34.68 -16.73 -18.95
CA LYS A 258 35.16 -15.66 -19.83
C LYS A 258 34.05 -14.63 -20.01
N PRO A 259 34.35 -13.31 -19.98
CA PRO A 259 33.32 -12.27 -20.10
C PRO A 259 32.52 -12.37 -21.41
N GLU A 260 33.10 -12.93 -22.48
CA GLU A 260 32.40 -13.18 -23.75
C GLU A 260 31.31 -14.24 -23.67
N SER A 261 31.47 -15.31 -22.87
CA SER A 261 30.42 -16.32 -22.70
C SER A 261 29.26 -15.79 -21.86
N LEU A 262 29.57 -14.97 -20.85
CA LEU A 262 28.56 -14.28 -20.05
C LEU A 262 27.73 -13.31 -20.89
N MET A 263 28.37 -12.49 -21.73
CA MET A 263 27.66 -11.58 -22.63
C MET A 263 26.73 -12.32 -23.60
N LYS A 264 27.18 -13.44 -24.18
CA LYS A 264 26.34 -14.25 -25.07
C LYS A 264 25.09 -14.80 -24.36
N ARG A 265 25.25 -15.32 -23.14
CA ARG A 265 24.11 -15.82 -22.33
C ARG A 265 23.13 -14.70 -21.98
N LEU A 266 23.64 -13.53 -21.58
CA LEU A 266 22.81 -12.35 -21.30
C LEU A 266 22.08 -11.86 -22.56
N GLU A 267 22.72 -11.86 -23.73
CA GLU A 267 22.07 -11.50 -24.99
C GLU A 267 20.94 -12.48 -25.36
N GLU A 268 21.14 -13.78 -25.13
CA GLU A 268 20.12 -14.82 -25.33
C GLU A 268 18.93 -14.62 -24.38
N ASP A 269 19.19 -14.35 -23.10
CA ASP A 269 18.15 -14.05 -22.11
C ASP A 269 17.41 -12.75 -22.41
N ILE A 270 18.10 -11.70 -22.86
CA ILE A 270 17.46 -10.45 -23.31
C ILE A 270 16.57 -10.71 -24.53
N LYS A 271 17.06 -11.47 -25.53
CA LYS A 271 16.26 -11.83 -26.70
C LYS A 271 15.01 -12.61 -26.31
N PHE A 272 15.15 -13.60 -25.43
CA PHE A 272 14.02 -14.38 -24.92
C PHE A 272 13.02 -13.51 -24.14
N ASN A 273 13.49 -12.71 -23.18
CA ASN A 273 12.64 -11.81 -22.39
C ASN A 273 11.94 -10.77 -23.26
N SER A 274 12.63 -10.25 -24.29
CA SER A 274 12.02 -9.31 -25.25
C SER A 274 10.85 -9.97 -26.00
N TYR A 275 10.99 -11.24 -26.40
CA TYR A 275 9.91 -11.98 -27.05
C TYR A 275 8.74 -12.25 -26.09
N MET A 276 9.03 -12.63 -24.84
CA MET A 276 7.99 -12.84 -23.82
C MET A 276 7.18 -11.57 -23.56
N VAL A 277 7.85 -10.42 -23.40
CA VAL A 277 7.20 -9.13 -23.10
C VAL A 277 6.50 -8.52 -24.31
N SER A 278 7.05 -8.66 -25.52
CA SER A 278 6.48 -8.02 -26.72
C SER A 278 5.37 -8.84 -27.39
N ALA A 279 5.41 -10.17 -27.28
CA ALA A 279 4.52 -11.04 -28.06
C ALA A 279 3.70 -12.01 -27.21
N LYS A 280 4.32 -12.87 -26.38
CA LYS A 280 3.61 -13.97 -25.69
C LYS A 280 2.72 -13.46 -24.55
N LEU A 281 3.30 -12.78 -23.56
CA LEU A 281 2.57 -12.33 -22.36
C LEU A 281 1.44 -11.34 -22.68
N PRO A 282 1.61 -10.33 -23.55
CA PRO A 282 0.51 -9.42 -23.89
C PRO A 282 -0.68 -10.14 -24.52
N ARG A 283 -0.43 -11.12 -25.41
CA ARG A 283 -1.49 -11.91 -26.04
C ARG A 283 -2.25 -12.78 -25.03
N GLU A 284 -1.52 -13.47 -24.16
CA GLU A 284 -2.12 -14.26 -23.07
C GLU A 284 -2.92 -13.38 -22.12
N LEU A 285 -2.39 -12.22 -21.74
CA LEU A 285 -3.03 -11.28 -20.83
C LEU A 285 -4.29 -10.67 -21.48
N GLU A 286 -4.26 -10.32 -22.77
CA GLU A 286 -5.44 -9.87 -23.51
C GLU A 286 -6.51 -10.97 -23.61
N ASN A 287 -6.11 -12.22 -23.87
CA ASN A 287 -7.02 -13.37 -23.88
C ASN A 287 -7.68 -13.58 -22.51
N MET A 288 -6.90 -13.53 -21.42
CA MET A 288 -7.44 -13.64 -20.06
C MET A 288 -8.36 -12.47 -19.70
N ARG A 289 -8.01 -11.24 -20.12
CA ARG A 289 -8.90 -10.07 -19.98
C ARG A 289 -10.22 -10.26 -20.71
N LYS A 290 -10.20 -10.79 -21.94
CA LYS A 290 -11.42 -11.11 -22.70
C LYS A 290 -12.26 -12.15 -21.96
N VAL A 291 -11.66 -13.22 -21.45
CA VAL A 291 -12.35 -14.24 -20.65
C VAL A 291 -13.00 -13.61 -19.41
N VAL A 292 -12.29 -12.77 -18.66
CA VAL A 292 -12.83 -12.07 -17.49
C VAL A 292 -13.99 -11.15 -17.89
N GLN A 293 -13.86 -10.40 -18.99
CA GLN A 293 -14.95 -9.56 -19.50
C GLN A 293 -16.17 -10.38 -19.88
N TYR A 294 -16.00 -11.55 -20.51
CA TYR A 294 -17.11 -12.45 -20.83
C TYR A 294 -17.78 -12.98 -19.56
N LEU A 295 -17.00 -13.43 -18.58
CA LEU A 295 -17.53 -13.91 -17.29
C LEU A 295 -18.26 -12.80 -16.52
N GLN A 296 -17.73 -11.55 -16.54
CA GLN A 296 -18.41 -10.40 -15.96
C GLN A 296 -19.74 -10.09 -16.65
N LYS A 297 -19.78 -10.15 -17.99
CA LYS A 297 -21.02 -9.99 -18.75
C LYS A 297 -22.04 -11.05 -18.36
N VAL A 298 -21.64 -12.32 -18.34
CA VAL A 298 -22.50 -13.45 -17.94
C VAL A 298 -22.98 -13.29 -16.49
N ALA A 299 -22.13 -12.83 -15.58
CA ALA A 299 -22.52 -12.58 -14.18
C ALA A 299 -23.46 -11.39 -14.02
N SER A 300 -23.37 -10.38 -14.90
CA SER A 300 -24.25 -9.20 -14.91
C SER A 300 -25.59 -9.46 -15.59
N GLU A 301 -25.67 -10.49 -16.43
CA GLU A 301 -26.92 -10.93 -17.03
C GLU A 301 -27.80 -11.60 -15.97
N PRO A 302 -29.10 -11.26 -15.89
CA PRO A 302 -30.03 -11.96 -15.01
C PRO A 302 -30.09 -13.43 -15.41
N ALA A 303 -30.31 -14.33 -14.44
CA ALA A 303 -30.34 -15.77 -14.67
C ALA A 303 -31.32 -16.13 -15.80
N MET A 304 -30.78 -16.39 -16.99
CA MET A 304 -31.56 -16.72 -18.18
C MET A 304 -32.30 -18.04 -17.99
N GLY A 305 -33.52 -18.10 -18.53
CA GLY A 305 -34.31 -19.32 -18.51
C GLY A 305 -33.70 -20.42 -19.38
N GLN A 306 -33.99 -21.69 -19.06
CA GLN A 306 -33.50 -22.85 -19.84
C GLN A 306 -34.00 -22.86 -21.30
N ALA A 307 -34.99 -22.04 -21.64
CA ALA A 307 -35.48 -21.84 -23.01
C ALA A 307 -34.62 -20.82 -23.79
N GLU A 308 -34.24 -19.71 -23.17
CA GLU A 308 -33.39 -18.67 -23.77
C GLU A 308 -31.97 -19.21 -24.03
N LEU A 309 -31.45 -20.07 -23.14
CA LEU A 309 -30.19 -20.77 -23.36
C LEU A 309 -30.24 -21.71 -24.57
N ARG A 310 -31.37 -22.39 -24.82
CA ARG A 310 -31.53 -23.25 -26.00
C ARG A 310 -31.57 -22.43 -27.29
N GLU A 311 -32.28 -21.29 -27.30
CA GLU A 311 -32.29 -20.40 -28.46
C GLU A 311 -30.88 -19.85 -28.79
N LEU A 312 -30.08 -19.54 -27.76
CA LEU A 312 -28.69 -19.13 -27.94
C LEU A 312 -27.82 -20.29 -28.46
N GLU A 313 -27.98 -21.50 -27.93
CA GLU A 313 -27.29 -22.69 -28.43
C GLU A 313 -27.63 -22.98 -29.90
N ASP A 314 -28.90 -22.84 -30.29
CA ASP A 314 -29.34 -23.04 -31.66
C ASP A 314 -28.77 -21.96 -32.60
N LYS A 315 -28.76 -20.70 -32.18
CA LYS A 315 -28.07 -19.62 -32.93
C LYS A 315 -26.56 -19.84 -33.05
N ILE A 316 -25.90 -20.35 -32.01
CA ILE A 316 -24.48 -20.71 -32.05
C ILE A 316 -24.26 -21.86 -33.04
N ARG A 317 -25.16 -22.85 -33.08
CA ARG A 317 -25.07 -23.94 -34.08
C ARG A 317 -25.27 -23.43 -35.49
N GLU A 318 -26.29 -22.61 -35.74
CA GLU A 318 -26.56 -22.01 -37.05
C GLU A 318 -25.36 -21.18 -37.53
N THR A 319 -24.87 -20.26 -36.72
CA THR A 319 -23.70 -19.44 -37.07
C THR A 319 -22.43 -20.28 -37.29
N ASN A 320 -22.20 -21.34 -36.50
CA ASN A 320 -21.11 -22.28 -36.76
C ASN A 320 -21.28 -23.03 -38.09
N THR A 321 -22.50 -23.42 -38.45
CA THR A 321 -22.76 -24.04 -39.76
C THR A 321 -22.52 -23.05 -40.91
N GLU A 322 -22.92 -21.78 -40.77
CA GLU A 322 -22.63 -20.73 -41.75
C GLU A 322 -21.13 -20.47 -41.88
N ILE A 323 -20.39 -20.40 -40.77
CA ILE A 323 -18.93 -20.26 -40.77
C ILE A 323 -18.29 -21.44 -41.50
N ASN A 324 -18.71 -22.67 -41.22
CA ASN A 324 -18.19 -23.86 -41.90
C ASN A 324 -18.49 -23.82 -43.41
N GLN A 325 -19.70 -23.44 -43.82
CA GLN A 325 -20.03 -23.26 -45.23
C GLN A 325 -19.20 -22.15 -45.90
N LEU A 326 -18.91 -21.05 -45.20
CA LEU A 326 -18.05 -19.98 -45.70
C LEU A 326 -16.59 -20.44 -45.80
N ILE A 327 -16.11 -21.25 -44.85
CA ILE A 327 -14.78 -21.88 -44.91
C ILE A 327 -14.71 -22.84 -46.10
N GLU A 328 -15.69 -23.70 -46.30
CA GLU A 328 -15.77 -24.60 -47.45
C GLU A 328 -15.80 -23.83 -48.77
N LYS A 329 -16.65 -22.80 -48.89
CA LYS A 329 -16.69 -21.92 -50.06
C LYS A 329 -15.35 -21.21 -50.30
N ARG A 330 -14.62 -20.84 -49.25
CA ARG A 330 -13.28 -20.25 -49.36
C ARG A 330 -12.26 -21.28 -49.83
N MET A 331 -12.29 -22.50 -49.29
CA MET A 331 -11.38 -23.57 -49.71
C MET A 331 -11.62 -24.00 -51.16
N MET A 332 -12.87 -23.99 -51.63
CA MET A 332 -13.23 -24.31 -53.02
C MET A 332 -12.89 -23.19 -54.03
N ARG A 333 -12.66 -21.96 -53.57
CA ARG A 333 -12.40 -20.78 -54.42
C ARG A 333 -10.90 -20.41 -54.50
N ASN A 334 -10.04 -21.03 -53.70
CA ASN A 334 -8.60 -20.81 -53.76
C ASN A 334 -8.00 -21.62 -54.91
N ASP A 335 -7.76 -20.95 -56.04
CA ASP A 335 -7.03 -21.51 -57.17
C ASP A 335 -5.55 -21.75 -56.77
N PRO A 336 -4.98 -22.96 -56.94
CA PRO A 336 -3.63 -23.30 -56.45
C PRO A 336 -2.51 -22.41 -56.99
N MET A 337 -2.74 -21.69 -58.09
CA MET A 337 -1.74 -20.85 -58.75
C MET A 337 -1.63 -19.44 -58.14
N ASP A 338 -2.67 -18.95 -57.45
CA ASP A 338 -2.72 -17.58 -56.89
C ASP A 338 -2.35 -17.56 -55.38
N ASP A 339 -2.19 -18.73 -54.77
CA ASP A 339 -2.14 -18.92 -53.31
C ASP A 339 -0.73 -19.10 -52.74
N LYS A 340 0.30 -18.49 -53.35
CA LYS A 340 1.67 -18.50 -52.79
C LYS A 340 1.71 -17.95 -51.36
N LEU A 341 0.83 -16.99 -51.04
CA LEU A 341 0.67 -16.42 -49.70
C LEU A 341 0.09 -17.40 -48.68
N SER A 342 -0.76 -18.37 -49.07
CA SER A 342 -1.28 -19.35 -48.10
C SER A 342 -0.19 -20.31 -47.63
N LEU A 343 0.72 -20.73 -48.53
CA LEU A 343 1.91 -21.49 -48.18
C LEU A 343 2.80 -20.73 -47.19
N PHE A 344 3.07 -19.44 -47.43
CA PHE A 344 3.83 -18.61 -46.50
C PHE A 344 3.10 -18.41 -45.16
N ARG A 345 1.77 -18.26 -45.16
CA ARG A 345 0.98 -18.18 -43.92
C ARG A 345 1.00 -19.50 -43.15
N GLN A 346 0.91 -20.64 -43.83
CA GLN A 346 0.99 -21.96 -43.23
C GLN A 346 2.40 -22.21 -42.67
N GLN A 347 3.44 -21.86 -43.41
CA GLN A 347 4.83 -21.96 -42.95
C GLN A 347 5.09 -21.04 -41.76
N ALA A 348 4.59 -19.80 -41.78
CA ALA A 348 4.65 -18.89 -40.64
C ALA A 348 3.89 -19.45 -39.42
N ALA A 349 2.71 -20.04 -39.62
CA ALA A 349 1.94 -20.67 -38.55
C ALA A 349 2.68 -21.88 -37.95
N ILE A 350 3.32 -22.71 -38.78
CA ILE A 350 4.17 -23.83 -38.31
C ILE A 350 5.37 -23.31 -37.53
N ILE A 351 6.04 -22.25 -38.00
CA ILE A 351 7.18 -21.63 -37.30
C ILE A 351 6.72 -21.04 -35.96
N VAL A 352 5.58 -20.36 -35.90
CA VAL A 352 4.99 -19.83 -34.65
C VAL A 352 4.70 -20.96 -33.68
N ARG A 353 4.03 -22.03 -34.11
CA ARG A 353 3.75 -23.20 -33.26
C ARG A 353 5.02 -23.88 -32.75
N LYS A 354 6.04 -24.04 -33.61
CA LYS A 354 7.34 -24.58 -33.19
C LYS A 354 8.03 -23.67 -32.19
N LYS A 355 7.94 -22.34 -32.37
CA LYS A 355 8.50 -21.36 -31.43
C LYS A 355 7.76 -21.40 -30.08
N GLU A 356 6.44 -21.50 -30.10
CA GLU A 356 5.61 -21.66 -28.89
C GLU A 356 5.96 -22.95 -28.15
N ALA A 357 6.01 -24.09 -28.84
CA ALA A 357 6.40 -25.38 -28.24
C ALA A 357 7.80 -25.34 -27.62
N LYS A 358 8.79 -24.71 -28.28
CA LYS A 358 10.13 -24.56 -27.72
C LYS A 358 10.20 -23.62 -26.52
N VAL A 359 9.34 -22.60 -26.48
CA VAL A 359 9.22 -21.72 -25.31
C VAL A 359 8.57 -22.47 -24.15
N GLU A 360 7.57 -23.32 -24.42
CA GLU A 360 6.96 -24.20 -23.41
C GLU A 360 7.96 -25.22 -22.86
N GLU A 361 8.69 -25.94 -23.71
CA GLU A 361 9.76 -26.87 -23.27
C GLU A 361 10.81 -26.16 -22.40
N LEU A 362 11.22 -24.94 -22.77
CA LEU A 362 12.17 -24.16 -21.98
C LEU A 362 11.56 -23.71 -20.63
N GLN A 363 10.28 -23.38 -20.62
CA GLN A 363 9.57 -22.97 -19.42
C GLN A 363 9.40 -24.15 -18.46
N GLU A 364 9.03 -25.33 -18.96
CA GLU A 364 8.99 -26.59 -18.20
C GLU A 364 10.36 -26.92 -17.60
N ALA A 365 11.43 -26.88 -18.40
CA ALA A 365 12.79 -27.13 -17.89
C ALA A 365 13.22 -26.11 -16.81
N ARG A 366 12.82 -24.83 -16.96
CA ARG A 366 13.07 -23.80 -15.93
C ARG A 366 12.25 -24.06 -14.66
N GLU A 367 11.01 -24.51 -14.79
CA GLU A 367 10.16 -24.87 -13.66
C GLU A 367 10.66 -26.11 -12.91
N GLU A 368 11.12 -27.13 -13.64
CA GLU A 368 11.79 -28.31 -13.09
C GLU A 368 13.08 -27.93 -12.35
N LEU A 369 13.93 -27.09 -12.94
CA LEU A 369 15.13 -26.57 -12.27
C LEU A 369 14.76 -25.82 -10.98
N ALA A 370 13.77 -24.93 -11.04
CA ALA A 370 13.30 -24.21 -9.86
C ALA A 370 12.67 -25.13 -8.79
N ALA A 371 12.05 -26.24 -9.18
CA ALA A 371 11.51 -27.24 -8.27
C ALA A 371 12.63 -28.02 -7.58
N VAL A 372 13.61 -28.51 -8.33
CA VAL A 372 14.78 -29.22 -7.80
C VAL A 372 15.61 -28.32 -6.88
N GLU A 373 15.76 -27.04 -7.22
CA GLU A 373 16.43 -26.06 -6.36
C GLU A 373 15.67 -25.80 -5.05
N ARG A 374 14.33 -25.72 -5.11
CA ARG A 374 13.50 -25.62 -3.90
C ARG A 374 13.66 -26.86 -3.02
N GLU A 375 13.67 -28.06 -3.60
CA GLU A 375 13.95 -29.28 -2.86
C GLU A 375 15.35 -29.30 -2.24
N LEU A 376 16.37 -28.85 -2.98
CA LEU A 376 17.74 -28.76 -2.48
C LEU A 376 17.82 -27.81 -1.28
N ASN A 377 17.20 -26.63 -1.39
CA ASN A 377 17.14 -25.65 -0.31
C ASN A 377 16.38 -26.19 0.90
N MET A 378 15.23 -26.85 0.70
CA MET A 378 14.50 -27.50 1.77
C MET A 378 15.32 -28.61 2.45
N LYS A 379 16.00 -29.46 1.68
CA LYS A 379 16.86 -30.52 2.24
C LYS A 379 18.05 -29.91 2.97
N SER A 380 18.61 -28.81 2.47
CA SER A 380 19.69 -28.06 3.11
C SER A 380 19.25 -27.39 4.41
N SER A 381 18.06 -26.78 4.43
CA SER A 381 17.49 -26.16 5.65
C SER A 381 17.11 -27.23 6.68
N GLN A 382 16.51 -28.34 6.27
CA GLN A 382 16.23 -29.48 7.15
C GLN A 382 17.52 -30.09 7.73
N ALA A 383 18.61 -30.16 6.96
CA ALA A 383 19.90 -30.61 7.45
C ALA A 383 20.50 -29.63 8.49
N ARG A 384 20.28 -28.32 8.33
CA ARG A 384 20.67 -27.29 9.31
C ARG A 384 19.79 -27.32 10.57
N GLU A 385 18.47 -27.44 10.43
CA GLU A 385 17.50 -27.43 11.54
C GLU A 385 17.60 -28.68 12.42
N ARG A 386 17.94 -29.84 11.87
CA ARG A 386 18.15 -31.09 12.64
C ARG A 386 19.41 -31.09 13.51
N GLY A 387 20.05 -29.93 13.71
CA GLY A 387 21.24 -29.83 14.55
C GLY A 387 22.44 -30.57 13.96
N GLY A 388 22.54 -30.60 12.63
CA GLY A 388 23.76 -31.01 11.95
C GLY A 388 24.88 -30.00 12.24
N VAL A 389 25.49 -30.11 13.41
CA VAL A 389 26.87 -29.66 13.64
C VAL A 389 27.65 -30.13 12.43
N GLU A 390 28.35 -29.20 11.78
CA GLU A 390 29.18 -29.38 10.59
C GLU A 390 29.48 -30.85 10.33
N LEU A 391 28.85 -31.41 9.30
CA LEU A 391 29.20 -32.72 8.78
C LEU A 391 30.70 -32.70 8.50
N ILE A 392 31.47 -33.25 9.45
CA ILE A 392 32.92 -33.44 9.36
C ILE A 392 33.14 -34.08 8.00
N ARG A 393 33.73 -33.33 7.06
CA ARG A 393 33.91 -33.83 5.69
C ARG A 393 34.72 -35.12 5.76
N GLY A 394 34.55 -36.01 4.78
CA GLY A 394 35.18 -37.34 4.81
C GLY A 394 36.69 -37.32 5.10
N ASP A 395 37.39 -36.25 4.71
CA ASP A 395 38.81 -36.05 4.99
C ASP A 395 39.11 -35.59 6.42
N GLU A 396 38.25 -34.78 7.02
CA GLU A 396 38.35 -34.39 8.43
C GLU A 396 38.05 -35.58 9.35
N PHE A 397 37.12 -36.46 8.94
CA PHE A 397 36.82 -37.69 9.67
C PHE A 397 37.99 -38.68 9.59
N LYS A 398 38.61 -38.83 8.42
CA LYS A 398 39.85 -39.62 8.27
C LYS A 398 40.98 -39.08 9.15
N ARG A 399 41.18 -37.76 9.21
CA ARG A 399 42.16 -37.13 10.11
C ARG A 399 41.84 -37.38 11.58
N TYR A 400 40.57 -37.29 11.96
CA TYR A 400 40.12 -37.58 13.32
C TYR A 400 40.39 -39.04 13.70
N VAL A 401 40.04 -40.00 12.83
CA VAL A 401 40.31 -41.43 13.04
C VAL A 401 41.80 -41.72 13.11
N ALA A 402 42.62 -41.11 12.24
CA ALA A 402 44.07 -41.24 12.28
C ALA A 402 44.65 -40.71 13.60
N LYS A 403 44.16 -39.55 14.07
CA LYS A 403 44.55 -38.97 15.37
C LYS A 403 44.17 -39.88 16.53
N MET A 404 43.00 -40.51 16.48
CA MET A 404 42.56 -41.48 17.49
C MET A 404 43.39 -42.76 17.48
N ARG A 405 43.75 -43.28 16.30
CA ARG A 405 44.67 -44.43 16.18
C ARG A 405 46.06 -44.10 16.71
N GLY A 406 46.59 -42.92 16.39
CA GLY A 406 47.86 -42.43 16.92
C GLY A 406 47.86 -42.36 18.45
N LYS A 407 46.78 -41.80 19.05
CA LYS A 407 46.61 -41.75 20.51
C LYS A 407 46.53 -43.15 21.14
N SER A 408 45.80 -44.09 20.52
CA SER A 408 45.70 -45.46 21.01
C SER A 408 47.04 -46.20 20.97
N SER A 409 47.82 -46.01 19.89
CA SER A 409 49.17 -46.58 19.77
C SER A 409 50.13 -46.00 20.81
N ALA A 410 50.08 -44.67 21.03
CA ALA A 410 50.89 -44.01 22.04
C ALA A 410 50.57 -44.51 23.46
N TYR A 411 49.28 -44.68 23.77
CA TYR A 411 48.83 -45.25 25.04
C TYR A 411 49.37 -46.68 25.25
N LYS A 412 49.28 -47.56 24.24
CA LYS A 412 49.80 -48.93 24.33
C LYS A 412 51.31 -48.95 24.56
N LYS A 413 52.07 -48.12 23.84
CA LYS A 413 53.52 -48.02 24.01
C LYS A 413 53.90 -47.54 25.42
N LYS A 414 53.25 -46.49 25.91
CA LYS A 414 53.49 -45.98 27.28
C LYS A 414 53.13 -47.00 28.36
N ARG A 415 52.06 -47.78 28.15
CA ARG A 415 51.69 -48.87 29.05
C ARG A 415 52.74 -49.99 29.07
N GLN A 416 53.34 -50.31 27.92
CA GLN A 416 54.41 -51.30 27.83
C GLN A 416 55.70 -50.81 28.51
N GLU A 417 56.12 -49.55 28.25
CA GLU A 417 57.28 -48.94 28.92
C GLU A 417 57.14 -48.98 30.45
N ILE A 418 55.93 -48.71 30.97
CA ILE A 418 55.65 -48.82 32.42
C ILE A 418 55.75 -50.27 32.92
N ALA A 419 55.38 -51.26 32.11
CA ALA A 419 55.47 -52.66 32.49
C ALA A 419 56.93 -53.14 32.54
N GLU A 420 57.75 -52.75 31.55
CA GLU A 420 59.17 -53.06 31.48
C GLU A 420 59.92 -52.46 32.68
N LEU A 421 59.70 -51.18 32.98
CA LEU A 421 60.29 -50.52 34.15
C LEU A 421 59.92 -51.19 35.48
N LYS A 422 58.70 -51.73 35.60
CA LYS A 422 58.30 -52.48 36.81
C LYS A 422 59.03 -53.81 36.94
N VAL A 423 59.28 -54.50 35.83
CA VAL A 423 60.05 -55.75 35.83
C VAL A 423 61.50 -55.47 36.19
N GLU A 424 62.11 -54.46 35.57
CA GLU A 424 63.48 -54.05 35.88
C GLU A 424 63.63 -53.63 37.35
N TYR A 425 62.68 -52.86 37.88
CA TYR A 425 62.65 -52.51 39.30
C TYR A 425 62.63 -53.76 40.19
N GLY A 426 61.81 -54.76 39.86
CA GLY A 426 61.76 -56.03 40.61
C GLY A 426 63.07 -56.83 40.54
N VAL A 427 63.74 -56.84 39.38
CA VAL A 427 65.06 -57.48 39.24
C VAL A 427 66.11 -56.75 40.06
N LEU A 428 66.14 -55.42 39.99
CA LEU A 428 67.04 -54.58 40.78
C LEU A 428 66.87 -54.79 42.28
N GLN A 429 65.61 -54.81 42.76
CA GLN A 429 65.31 -55.04 44.17
C GLN A 429 65.83 -56.41 44.64
N ARG A 430 65.60 -57.47 43.85
CA ARG A 430 66.13 -58.80 44.17
C ARG A 430 67.67 -58.84 44.14
N THR A 431 68.28 -58.12 43.22
CA THR A 431 69.73 -58.04 43.10
C THR A 431 70.33 -57.30 44.29
N GLU A 432 69.70 -56.22 44.74
CA GLU A 432 70.06 -55.47 45.96
C GLU A 432 69.98 -56.36 47.20
N GLU A 433 68.92 -57.16 47.35
CA GLU A 433 68.76 -58.10 48.46
C GLU A 433 69.89 -59.13 48.50
N ILE A 434 70.18 -59.78 47.37
CA ILE A 434 71.27 -60.78 47.27
C ILE A 434 72.63 -60.15 47.61
N LEU A 435 72.88 -58.92 47.13
CA LEU A 435 74.13 -58.22 47.39
C LEU A 435 74.25 -57.82 48.87
N ARG A 436 73.17 -57.35 49.51
CA ARG A 436 73.17 -57.07 50.95
C ARG A 436 73.47 -58.33 51.76
N GLU A 437 72.83 -59.45 51.45
CA GLU A 437 73.09 -60.72 52.14
C GLU A 437 74.56 -61.13 52.02
N ARG A 438 75.13 -61.08 50.81
CA ARG A 438 76.54 -61.40 50.59
C ARG A 438 77.48 -60.43 51.30
N HIS A 439 77.18 -59.13 51.29
CA HIS A 439 77.99 -58.13 51.96
C HIS A 439 78.00 -58.34 53.48
N THR A 440 76.84 -58.57 54.09
CA THR A 440 76.76 -58.87 55.53
C THR A 440 77.49 -60.16 55.90
N ALA A 441 77.39 -61.21 55.09
CA ALA A 441 78.14 -62.45 55.30
C ALA A 441 79.65 -62.25 55.20
N GLY A 442 80.11 -61.49 54.20
CA GLY A 442 81.53 -61.14 54.04
C GLY A 442 82.05 -60.29 55.19
N GLN A 443 81.26 -59.31 55.64
CA GLN A 443 81.64 -58.43 56.75
C GLN A 443 81.74 -59.21 58.07
N GLN A 444 80.83 -60.16 58.32
CA GLN A 444 80.92 -61.05 59.49
C GLN A 444 82.15 -61.96 59.44
N GLN A 445 82.51 -62.48 58.26
CA GLN A 445 83.73 -63.27 58.09
C GLN A 445 84.98 -62.44 58.36
N LEU A 446 85.06 -61.22 57.83
CA LEU A 446 86.19 -60.31 58.05
C LEU A 446 86.34 -59.92 59.53
N GLN A 447 85.23 -59.57 60.20
CA GLN A 447 85.24 -59.29 61.64
C GLN A 447 85.67 -60.50 62.47
N SER A 448 85.30 -61.71 62.07
CA SER A 448 85.73 -62.94 62.76
C SER A 448 87.23 -63.23 62.59
N LEU A 449 87.79 -62.98 61.40
CA LEU A 449 89.22 -63.14 61.12
C LEU A 449 90.05 -62.09 61.85
N GLU A 450 89.57 -60.85 61.89
CA GLU A 450 90.17 -59.76 62.65
C GLU A 450 90.23 -60.03 64.15
N ALA A 451 89.13 -60.55 64.71
CA ALA A 451 89.06 -60.96 66.10
C ALA A 451 90.02 -62.12 66.40
N GLN A 452 90.17 -63.09 65.48
CA GLN A 452 91.11 -64.21 65.64
C GLN A 452 92.58 -63.78 65.60
N GLN A 453 92.91 -62.75 64.81
CA GLN A 453 94.27 -62.22 64.71
C GLN A 453 94.59 -61.09 65.70
N GLY A 454 93.63 -60.71 66.57
CA GLY A 454 93.83 -59.71 67.63
C GLY A 454 93.86 -58.25 67.13
N ILE A 455 93.33 -57.98 65.94
CA ILE A 455 93.34 -56.66 65.31
C ILE A 455 91.92 -56.33 64.87
N SER A 456 91.08 -55.71 65.72
CA SER A 456 89.74 -55.27 65.32
C SER A 456 89.77 -53.87 64.72
N GLY A 457 89.09 -53.66 63.58
CA GLY A 457 88.94 -52.34 62.96
C GLY A 457 89.96 -52.02 61.86
N TYR A 458 90.73 -53.03 61.43
CA TYR A 458 91.66 -52.88 60.31
C TYR A 458 90.95 -52.83 58.94
N SER A 459 89.92 -53.66 58.73
CA SER A 459 89.10 -53.63 57.51
C SER A 459 88.29 -52.35 57.39
N ASP A 460 87.70 -51.85 58.47
CA ASP A 460 86.93 -50.60 58.43
C ASP A 460 87.83 -49.41 58.02
N THR A 461 89.05 -49.33 58.55
CA THR A 461 90.01 -48.26 58.22
C THR A 461 90.63 -48.41 56.83
N GLN A 462 90.84 -49.64 56.35
CA GLN A 462 91.29 -49.89 54.99
C GLN A 462 90.17 -49.68 53.96
N GLU A 463 88.92 -50.05 54.27
CA GLU A 463 87.75 -49.80 53.43
C GLU A 463 87.49 -48.29 53.31
N GLU A 464 87.74 -47.50 54.36
CA GLU A 464 87.63 -46.04 54.29
C GLU A 464 88.72 -45.42 53.40
N LEU A 465 89.94 -45.93 53.45
CA LEU A 465 91.05 -45.53 52.55
C LEU A 465 90.81 -45.97 51.09
N GLU A 466 90.29 -47.17 50.88
CA GLU A 466 89.92 -47.70 49.56
C GLU A 466 88.70 -46.97 48.99
N ARG A 467 87.69 -46.64 49.79
CA ARG A 467 86.57 -45.77 49.38
C ARG A 467 87.07 -44.40 48.96
N VAL A 468 87.96 -43.77 49.72
CA VAL A 468 88.51 -42.45 49.36
C VAL A 468 89.36 -42.52 48.08
N SER A 469 90.11 -43.61 47.88
CA SER A 469 90.89 -43.83 46.65
C SER A 469 90.02 -44.15 45.43
N ALA A 470 89.01 -45.01 45.59
CA ALA A 470 88.03 -45.36 44.56
C ALA A 470 87.16 -44.17 44.16
N ILE A 471 86.65 -43.41 45.13
CA ILE A 471 85.89 -42.17 44.88
C ILE A 471 86.75 -41.18 44.11
N LYS A 472 88.05 -41.07 44.40
CA LYS A 472 88.96 -40.18 43.65
C LYS A 472 89.21 -40.67 42.22
N SER A 473 89.44 -41.97 42.03
CA SER A 473 89.64 -42.59 40.70
C SER A 473 88.39 -42.53 39.84
N GLU A 474 87.22 -42.85 40.39
CA GLU A 474 85.92 -42.72 39.73
C GLU A 474 85.60 -41.27 39.42
N LEU A 475 85.94 -40.32 40.31
CA LEU A 475 85.73 -38.90 40.06
C LEU A 475 86.59 -38.40 38.89
N ASP A 476 87.85 -38.86 38.76
CA ASP A 476 88.72 -38.47 37.64
C ASP A 476 88.32 -39.17 36.33
N GLU A 477 87.87 -40.42 36.37
CA GLU A 477 87.37 -41.14 35.19
C GLU A 477 86.00 -40.62 34.73
N MET A 478 85.11 -40.29 35.68
CA MET A 478 83.85 -39.61 35.39
C MET A 478 84.09 -38.22 34.84
N LYS A 479 85.07 -37.45 35.34
CA LYS A 479 85.45 -36.15 34.74
C LYS A 479 85.96 -36.31 33.30
N GLY A 480 86.75 -37.34 33.02
CA GLY A 480 87.21 -37.64 31.66
C GLY A 480 86.06 -38.00 30.71
N ARG A 481 85.20 -38.95 31.11
CA ARG A 481 84.02 -39.36 30.31
C ARG A 481 83.01 -38.23 30.17
N THR A 482 82.75 -37.45 31.22
CA THR A 482 81.87 -36.27 31.12
C THR A 482 82.47 -35.18 30.24
N LEU A 483 83.79 -34.96 30.22
CA LEU A 483 84.40 -34.00 29.30
C LEU A 483 84.28 -34.45 27.83
N ASP A 484 84.44 -35.74 27.55
CA ASP A 484 84.28 -36.31 26.22
C ASP A 484 82.80 -36.30 25.77
N ASP A 485 81.88 -36.72 26.65
CA ASP A 485 80.44 -36.69 26.39
C ASP A 485 79.93 -35.25 26.27
N MET A 486 80.43 -34.31 27.07
CA MET A 486 80.13 -32.87 26.93
C MET A 486 80.69 -32.34 25.61
N SER A 487 81.88 -32.75 25.19
CA SER A 487 82.46 -32.34 23.91
C SER A 487 81.68 -32.90 22.72
N GLU A 488 81.22 -34.14 22.80
CA GLU A 488 80.39 -34.77 21.78
C GLU A 488 78.97 -34.18 21.75
N MET A 489 78.40 -33.90 22.93
CA MET A 489 77.12 -33.23 23.09
C MET A 489 77.18 -31.78 22.58
N VAL A 490 78.28 -31.06 22.80
CA VAL A 490 78.51 -29.72 22.25
C VAL A 490 78.62 -29.77 20.73
N LYS A 491 79.31 -30.77 20.15
CA LYS A 491 79.34 -30.99 18.70
C LYS A 491 77.96 -31.30 18.12
N LYS A 492 77.21 -32.21 18.76
CA LYS A 492 75.83 -32.56 18.37
C LYS A 492 74.91 -31.34 18.50
N LEU A 493 74.95 -30.61 19.61
CA LEU A 493 74.19 -29.37 19.83
C LEU A 493 74.53 -28.31 18.79
N ASN A 494 75.80 -28.08 18.49
CA ASN A 494 76.20 -27.12 17.45
C ASN A 494 75.70 -27.55 16.06
N SER A 495 75.71 -28.85 15.74
CA SER A 495 75.15 -29.35 14.49
C SER A 495 73.63 -29.17 14.40
N VAL A 496 72.90 -29.42 15.50
CA VAL A 496 71.45 -29.24 15.58
C VAL A 496 71.09 -27.76 15.54
N ILE A 497 71.86 -26.90 16.22
CA ILE A 497 71.70 -25.44 16.17
C ILE A 497 71.91 -24.95 14.74
N ALA A 498 72.92 -25.44 14.02
CA ALA A 498 73.15 -25.09 12.63
C ALA A 498 72.00 -25.51 11.70
N GLN A 499 71.50 -26.75 11.84
CA GLN A 499 70.33 -27.22 11.09
C GLN A 499 69.05 -26.46 11.43
N LYS A 500 68.81 -26.15 12.71
CA LYS A 500 67.64 -25.36 13.12
C LYS A 500 67.75 -23.93 12.62
N LYS A 501 68.95 -23.33 12.62
CA LYS A 501 69.19 -22.00 12.07
C LYS A 501 68.98 -21.95 10.55
N SER A 502 69.39 -22.97 9.81
CA SER A 502 69.12 -23.06 8.37
C SER A 502 67.63 -23.27 8.06
N ALA A 503 66.91 -24.08 8.85
CA ALA A 503 65.47 -24.28 8.71
C ALA A 503 64.62 -23.07 9.14
N LEU A 504 65.05 -22.32 10.16
CA LEU A 504 64.36 -21.12 10.65
C LEU A 504 64.59 -19.89 9.75
N SER A 505 65.71 -19.82 9.04
CA SER A 505 66.03 -18.68 8.17
C SER A 505 64.95 -18.35 7.11
N PRO A 506 64.40 -19.31 6.35
CA PRO A 506 63.30 -19.03 5.41
C PRO A 506 62.01 -18.65 6.14
N LEU A 507 61.65 -19.35 7.23
CA LEU A 507 60.46 -19.03 8.04
C LEU A 507 60.52 -17.62 8.63
N ILE A 508 61.69 -17.14 9.07
CA ILE A 508 61.89 -15.77 9.56
C ILE A 508 61.78 -14.75 8.42
N LYS A 509 62.22 -15.11 7.20
CA LYS A 509 62.03 -14.27 6.01
C LYS A 509 60.55 -14.12 5.66
N ASP A 510 59.81 -15.23 5.64
CA ASP A 510 58.37 -15.23 5.36
C ASP A 510 57.60 -14.47 6.45
N LEU A 511 57.96 -14.64 7.73
CA LEU A 511 57.39 -13.88 8.84
C LEU A 511 57.67 -12.37 8.74
N ARG A 512 58.85 -11.97 8.23
CA ARG A 512 59.15 -10.55 7.98
C ARG A 512 58.29 -9.99 6.85
N ALA A 513 58.14 -10.74 5.75
CA ALA A 513 57.28 -10.33 4.64
C ALA A 513 55.82 -10.16 5.09
N LEU A 514 55.26 -11.15 5.80
CA LEU A 514 53.91 -11.09 6.35
C LEU A 514 53.71 -9.96 7.37
N ARG A 515 54.71 -9.67 8.21
CA ARG A 515 54.65 -8.53 9.14
C ARG A 515 54.69 -7.20 8.41
N GLN A 516 55.42 -7.12 7.30
CA GLN A 516 55.47 -5.92 6.47
C GLN A 516 54.14 -5.70 5.74
N GLU A 517 53.58 -6.75 5.12
CA GLU A 517 52.24 -6.70 4.50
C GLU A 517 51.16 -6.31 5.52
N HIS A 518 51.19 -6.88 6.74
CA HIS A 518 50.26 -6.49 7.80
C HIS A 518 50.46 -5.04 8.24
N ALA A 519 51.70 -4.55 8.32
CA ALA A 519 52.00 -3.17 8.68
C ALA A 519 51.54 -2.17 7.61
N GLU A 520 51.54 -2.57 6.34
CA GLU A 520 51.04 -1.77 5.21
C GLU A 520 49.50 -1.81 5.12
N LEU A 521 48.86 -2.96 5.35
CA LEU A 521 47.40 -3.13 5.29
C LEU A 521 46.65 -2.55 6.50
N ALA A 522 47.26 -2.57 7.69
CA ALA A 522 46.63 -2.06 8.91
C ALA A 522 46.17 -0.58 8.81
N PRO A 523 47.01 0.38 8.36
CA PRO A 523 46.58 1.78 8.23
C PRO A 523 45.51 1.97 7.15
N GLU A 524 45.57 1.23 6.03
CA GLU A 524 44.52 1.30 5.00
C GLU A 524 43.18 0.79 5.52
N TYR A 525 43.19 -0.30 6.30
CA TYR A 525 42.00 -0.82 6.95
C TYR A 525 41.44 0.16 7.98
N GLU A 526 42.27 0.73 8.85
CA GLU A 526 41.82 1.73 9.83
C GLU A 526 41.24 2.98 9.15
N GLN A 527 41.85 3.44 8.06
CA GLN A 527 41.35 4.57 7.28
C GLN A 527 39.99 4.27 6.63
N LYS A 528 39.84 3.11 5.98
CA LYS A 528 38.56 2.70 5.37
C LYS A 528 37.48 2.45 6.43
N LYS A 529 37.85 1.89 7.57
CA LYS A 529 36.94 1.71 8.70
C LYS A 529 36.48 3.05 9.25
N ALA A 530 37.38 4.02 9.45
CA ALA A 530 37.02 5.36 9.91
C ALA A 530 36.09 6.09 8.92
N GLN A 531 36.33 5.95 7.61
CA GLN A 531 35.43 6.49 6.57
C GLN A 531 34.06 5.85 6.64
N TYR A 532 33.99 4.52 6.75
CA TYR A 532 32.75 3.79 6.89
C TYR A 532 31.97 4.21 8.14
N ASP A 533 32.63 4.24 9.31
CA ASP A 533 32.01 4.62 10.59
C ASP A 533 31.47 6.06 10.52
N THR A 534 32.22 6.99 9.91
CA THR A 534 31.78 8.38 9.72
C THR A 534 30.54 8.47 8.81
N CYS A 535 30.54 7.76 7.68
CA CYS A 535 29.40 7.71 6.78
C CYS A 535 28.18 7.04 7.42
N ALA A 536 28.37 5.97 8.18
CA ALA A 536 27.31 5.25 8.89
C ALA A 536 26.63 6.17 9.92
N VAL A 537 27.41 6.87 10.75
CA VAL A 537 26.88 7.83 11.74
C VAL A 537 26.15 8.99 11.04
N GLY A 538 26.68 9.48 9.91
CA GLY A 538 26.02 10.52 9.12
C GLY A 538 24.66 10.07 8.57
N LEU A 539 24.58 8.85 8.04
CA LEU A 539 23.33 8.27 7.54
C LEU A 539 22.34 7.98 8.66
N GLU A 540 22.77 7.49 9.82
CA GLU A 540 21.90 7.28 10.98
C GLU A 540 21.33 8.60 11.52
N SER A 541 22.14 9.66 11.57
CA SER A 541 21.69 11.00 11.95
C SER A 541 20.64 11.55 10.99
N ASN A 542 20.87 11.42 9.68
CA ASN A 542 19.91 11.85 8.66
C ASN A 542 18.61 11.04 8.71
N ARG A 543 18.72 9.72 8.91
CA ARG A 543 17.54 8.86 9.10
C ARG A 543 16.72 9.30 10.32
N SER A 544 17.38 9.53 11.45
CA SER A 544 16.72 9.96 12.69
C SER A 544 15.99 11.31 12.51
N LYS A 545 16.61 12.27 11.83
CA LYS A 545 15.97 13.56 11.50
C LYS A 545 14.74 13.38 10.62
N LEU A 546 14.85 12.60 9.54
CA LEU A 546 13.71 12.31 8.65
C LEU A 546 12.59 11.57 9.37
N GLU A 547 12.91 10.62 10.24
CA GLU A 547 11.90 9.91 11.05
C GLU A 547 11.16 10.87 11.99
N GLN A 548 11.86 11.84 12.58
CA GLN A 548 11.25 12.86 13.43
C GLN A 548 10.36 13.81 12.61
N GLU A 549 10.81 14.28 11.45
CA GLU A 549 10.00 15.12 10.54
C GLU A 549 8.73 14.39 10.10
N VAL A 550 8.83 13.10 9.73
CA VAL A 550 7.66 12.29 9.36
C VAL A 550 6.70 12.11 10.53
N ARG A 551 7.19 11.96 11.77
CA ARG A 551 6.32 11.93 12.96
C ARG A 551 5.56 13.24 13.15
N VAL A 552 6.25 14.37 13.09
CA VAL A 552 5.64 15.69 13.24
C VAL A 552 4.57 15.92 12.17
N LEU A 553 4.88 15.64 10.90
CA LEU A 553 3.91 15.79 9.80
C LEU A 553 2.69 14.88 9.97
N ARG A 554 2.87 13.66 10.50
CA ARG A 554 1.74 12.76 10.80
C ARG A 554 0.87 13.30 11.94
N GLU A 555 1.46 13.85 12.98
CA GLU A 555 0.72 14.49 14.08
C GLU A 555 -0.05 15.72 13.60
N GLU A 556 0.58 16.57 12.78
CA GLU A 556 -0.09 17.72 12.15
C GLU A 556 -1.26 17.29 11.26
N THR A 557 -1.07 16.25 10.44
CA THR A 557 -2.14 15.71 9.58
C THR A 557 -3.31 15.21 10.42
N ALA A 558 -3.05 14.44 11.48
CA ALA A 558 -4.10 13.92 12.36
C ALA A 558 -4.85 15.04 13.12
N GLN A 559 -4.15 16.11 13.51
CA GLN A 559 -4.76 17.29 14.12
C GLN A 559 -5.66 18.02 13.12
N GLU A 560 -5.20 18.25 11.89
CA GLU A 560 -5.99 18.92 10.86
C GLU A 560 -7.18 18.08 10.40
N GLU A 561 -7.05 16.75 10.29
CA GLU A 561 -8.17 15.84 10.04
C GLU A 561 -9.21 15.91 11.17
N SER A 562 -8.77 15.90 12.43
CA SER A 562 -9.66 16.04 13.58
C SER A 562 -10.40 17.37 13.56
N ARG A 563 -9.68 18.46 13.23
CA ARG A 563 -10.25 19.81 13.09
C ARG A 563 -11.26 19.87 11.94
N TYR A 564 -10.94 19.27 10.81
CA TYR A 564 -11.83 19.16 9.65
C TYR A 564 -13.14 18.45 10.01
N HIS A 565 -13.05 17.28 10.66
CA HIS A 565 -14.23 16.54 11.11
C HIS A 565 -15.05 17.31 12.13
N HIS A 566 -14.41 17.98 13.09
CA HIS A 566 -15.10 18.82 14.06
C HIS A 566 -15.87 19.97 13.37
N ILE A 567 -15.22 20.69 12.45
CA ILE A 567 -15.84 21.78 11.70
C ILE A 567 -16.98 21.27 10.81
N ASN A 568 -16.82 20.12 10.15
CA ASN A 568 -17.90 19.52 9.36
C ASN A 568 -19.11 19.14 10.21
N CYS A 569 -18.91 18.51 11.37
CA CYS A 569 -20.00 18.22 12.30
C CYS A 569 -20.70 19.51 12.76
N MET A 570 -19.92 20.55 13.09
CA MET A 570 -20.47 21.86 13.44
C MET A 570 -21.26 22.48 12.28
N ARG A 571 -20.77 22.36 11.04
CA ARG A 571 -21.47 22.82 9.84
C ARG A 571 -22.81 22.10 9.67
N GLU A 572 -22.83 20.78 9.78
CA GLU A 572 -24.07 19.99 9.67
C GLU A 572 -25.10 20.37 10.75
N ILE A 573 -24.65 20.61 11.99
CA ILE A 573 -25.50 21.09 13.08
C ILE A 573 -26.10 22.47 12.72
N ILE A 574 -25.28 23.40 12.22
CA ILE A 574 -25.72 24.74 11.83
C ILE A 574 -26.67 24.67 10.63
N GLU A 575 -26.40 23.87 9.62
CA GLU A 575 -27.28 23.65 8.48
C GLU A 575 -28.64 23.09 8.92
N SER A 576 -28.65 22.11 9.82
CA SER A 576 -29.88 21.60 10.44
C SER A 576 -30.64 22.68 11.23
N GLN A 577 -29.92 23.56 11.93
CA GLN A 577 -30.54 24.69 12.64
C GLN A 577 -31.12 25.72 11.66
N MET A 578 -30.42 26.03 10.57
CA MET A 578 -30.88 26.93 9.51
C MET A 578 -32.10 26.39 8.79
N GLN A 579 -32.12 25.10 8.45
CA GLN A 579 -33.29 24.44 7.86
C GLN A 579 -34.48 24.50 8.82
N ARG A 580 -34.29 24.15 10.10
CA ARG A 580 -35.34 24.27 11.12
C ARG A 580 -35.86 25.70 11.27
N ALA A 581 -35.00 26.71 11.20
CA ALA A 581 -35.39 28.11 11.26
C ALA A 581 -36.18 28.54 10.00
N ALA A 582 -35.75 28.10 8.82
CA ALA A 582 -36.45 28.37 7.56
C ALA A 582 -37.83 27.71 7.53
N ASP A 583 -37.95 26.46 7.97
CA ASP A 583 -39.23 25.74 8.06
C ASP A 583 -40.16 26.38 9.09
N GLN A 584 -39.63 26.82 10.24
CA GLN A 584 -40.42 27.61 11.19
C GLN A 584 -40.89 28.94 10.61
N SER A 585 -40.04 29.65 9.87
CA SER A 585 -40.41 30.91 9.21
C SER A 585 -41.56 30.70 8.22
N LYS A 586 -41.50 29.62 7.42
CA LYS A 586 -42.59 29.22 6.51
C LYS A 586 -43.89 28.87 7.24
N ILE A 587 -43.80 28.10 8.33
CA ILE A 587 -44.96 27.73 9.16
C ILE A 587 -45.63 28.97 9.77
N ASN A 588 -44.81 29.91 10.29
CA ASN A 588 -45.29 31.16 10.87
C ASN A 588 -45.91 32.12 9.83
N GLN A 589 -45.41 32.12 8.59
CA GLN A 589 -45.94 32.92 7.49
C GLN A 589 -47.22 32.32 6.87
N SER A 590 -47.53 31.05 7.11
CA SER A 590 -48.77 30.44 6.60
C SER A 590 -50.02 31.14 7.16
N MET A 591 -51.07 31.26 6.34
CA MET A 591 -52.35 31.86 6.75
C MET A 591 -53.27 30.88 7.51
N ASP A 592 -52.87 29.61 7.61
CA ASP A 592 -53.67 28.57 8.26
C ASP A 592 -53.35 28.48 9.77
N LEU A 593 -54.38 28.68 10.60
CA LEU A 593 -54.30 28.68 12.06
C LEU A 593 -53.92 27.31 12.64
N GLN A 594 -54.28 26.21 11.96
CA GLN A 594 -53.89 24.86 12.43
C GLN A 594 -52.40 24.58 12.16
N VAL A 595 -51.86 25.09 11.06
CA VAL A 595 -50.44 24.96 10.72
C VAL A 595 -49.58 25.79 11.66
N ARG A 596 -50.00 27.02 12.01
CA ARG A 596 -49.30 27.83 13.03
C ARG A 596 -49.23 27.16 14.40
N ARG A 597 -50.28 26.42 14.80
CA ARG A 597 -50.27 25.61 16.04
C ARG A 597 -49.21 24.53 16.09
N THR A 598 -48.65 24.13 14.94
CA THR A 598 -47.55 23.17 14.88
C THR A 598 -46.17 23.81 15.06
N ALA A 599 -46.09 25.15 15.07
CA ALA A 599 -44.85 25.88 15.29
C ALA A 599 -44.22 25.47 16.63
N LEU A 600 -42.91 25.24 16.62
CA LEU A 600 -42.17 24.78 17.79
C LEU A 600 -42.33 25.73 18.99
N ARG A 601 -42.46 27.04 18.75
CA ARG A 601 -42.72 28.02 19.83
C ARG A 601 -44.00 27.71 20.60
N GLU A 602 -45.09 27.41 19.90
CA GLU A 602 -46.37 27.08 20.54
C GLU A 602 -46.30 25.72 21.25
N LYS A 603 -45.59 24.75 20.67
CA LYS A 603 -45.32 23.45 21.33
C LYS A 603 -44.48 23.61 22.60
N TYR A 604 -43.45 24.45 22.59
CA TYR A 604 -42.63 24.68 23.79
C TYR A 604 -43.41 25.45 24.86
N ILE A 605 -44.27 26.41 24.49
CA ILE A 605 -45.16 27.08 25.45
C ILE A 605 -46.12 26.07 26.09
N ALA A 606 -46.73 25.19 25.28
CA ALA A 606 -47.62 24.14 25.78
C ALA A 606 -46.89 23.16 26.72
N ASN A 607 -45.71 22.67 26.32
CA ASN A 607 -44.91 21.76 27.14
C ASN A 607 -44.46 22.43 28.45
N THR A 608 -44.07 23.70 28.43
CA THR A 608 -43.70 24.44 29.66
C THR A 608 -44.90 24.56 30.58
N ALA A 609 -46.08 24.90 30.06
CA ALA A 609 -47.31 24.96 30.86
C ALA A 609 -47.68 23.59 31.44
N GLU A 610 -47.50 22.51 30.68
CA GLU A 610 -47.70 21.14 31.15
C GLU A 610 -46.71 20.79 32.27
N GLN A 611 -45.41 21.06 32.10
CA GLN A 611 -44.39 20.83 33.13
C GLN A 611 -44.62 21.68 34.39
N GLU A 612 -45.09 22.91 34.25
CA GLU A 612 -45.48 23.75 35.39
C GLU A 612 -46.69 23.17 36.13
N SER A 613 -47.69 22.64 35.41
CA SER A 613 -48.84 21.96 35.99
C SER A 613 -48.44 20.68 36.72
N LEU A 614 -47.55 19.88 36.12
CA LEU A 614 -47.00 18.67 36.71
C LEU A 614 -46.19 19.00 37.97
N GLY A 615 -45.38 20.07 37.91
CA GLY A 615 -44.64 20.57 39.07
C GLY A 615 -45.55 21.03 40.20
N LYS A 616 -46.70 21.65 39.89
CA LYS A 616 -47.72 21.99 40.91
C LYS A 616 -48.35 20.73 41.52
N ALA A 617 -48.70 19.74 40.70
CA ALA A 617 -49.27 18.47 41.16
C ALA A 617 -48.27 17.68 42.03
N LEU A 618 -47.01 17.58 41.63
CA LEU A 618 -45.95 16.91 42.40
C LEU A 618 -45.69 17.62 43.73
N ARG A 619 -45.70 18.97 43.76
CA ARG A 619 -45.61 19.72 45.02
C ARG A 619 -46.79 19.43 45.96
N GLN A 620 -48.00 19.28 45.42
CA GLN A 620 -49.17 18.86 46.20
C GLN A 620 -49.02 17.42 46.72
N GLN A 621 -48.53 16.49 45.90
CA GLN A 621 -48.28 15.11 46.34
C GLN A 621 -47.21 15.05 47.44
N VAL A 622 -46.11 15.79 47.30
CA VAL A 622 -45.09 15.89 48.34
C VAL A 622 -45.67 16.47 49.64
N LYS A 623 -46.52 17.50 49.54
CA LYS A 623 -47.22 18.05 50.71
C LYS A 623 -48.12 17.01 51.38
N GLN A 624 -48.94 16.29 50.60
CA GLN A 624 -49.79 15.20 51.10
C GLN A 624 -48.99 14.08 51.74
N VAL A 625 -47.88 13.65 51.12
CA VAL A 625 -47.00 12.63 51.70
C VAL A 625 -46.40 13.12 53.00
N ARG A 626 -45.94 14.36 53.08
CA ARG A 626 -45.36 14.94 54.30
C ARG A 626 -46.37 15.04 55.44
N GLU A 627 -47.60 15.47 55.14
CA GLU A 627 -48.70 15.55 56.11
C GLU A 627 -49.15 14.15 56.58
N ASN A 628 -49.14 13.16 55.69
CA ASN A 628 -49.57 11.79 55.99
C ASN A 628 -48.44 10.88 56.51
N GLN A 629 -47.17 11.29 56.40
CA GLN A 629 -46.02 10.45 56.77
C GLN A 629 -46.05 10.11 58.26
N GLU A 630 -46.30 11.09 59.13
CA GLU A 630 -46.33 10.87 60.58
C GLU A 630 -47.48 9.94 61.02
N PRO A 631 -48.75 10.16 60.61
CA PRO A 631 -49.85 9.23 60.96
C PRO A 631 -49.64 7.84 60.34
N ASN A 632 -49.16 7.73 59.09
CA ASN A 632 -48.87 6.43 58.47
C ASN A 632 -47.74 5.69 59.18
N MET A 633 -46.69 6.39 59.63
CA MET A 633 -45.60 5.77 60.41
C MET A 633 -46.08 5.29 61.78
N ARG A 634 -46.97 6.04 62.45
CA ARG A 634 -47.62 5.59 63.68
C ARG A 634 -48.47 4.34 63.44
N GLN A 635 -49.27 4.34 62.37
CA GLN A 635 -50.09 3.20 61.98
C GLN A 635 -49.23 1.97 61.64
N MET A 636 -48.14 2.14 60.89
CA MET A 636 -47.18 1.08 60.57
C MET A 636 -46.54 0.50 61.83
N LYS A 637 -46.20 1.35 62.81
CA LYS A 637 -45.67 0.91 64.11
C LYS A 637 -46.71 0.08 64.87
N MET A 638 -47.96 0.56 64.94
CA MET A 638 -49.06 -0.19 65.58
C MET A 638 -49.29 -1.56 64.91
N TRP A 639 -49.20 -1.65 63.58
CA TRP A 639 -49.30 -2.93 62.86
C TRP A 639 -48.14 -3.87 63.15
N LYS A 640 -46.90 -3.36 63.22
CA LYS A 640 -45.72 -4.14 63.63
C LYS A 640 -45.81 -4.60 65.08
N ASP A 641 -46.29 -3.75 65.98
CA ASP A 641 -46.51 -4.09 67.38
C ASP A 641 -47.61 -5.18 67.50
N LEU A 642 -48.66 -5.12 66.68
CA LEU A 642 -49.67 -6.18 66.58
C LEU A 642 -49.07 -7.49 66.04
N GLU A 643 -48.27 -7.42 64.97
CA GLU A 643 -47.62 -8.59 64.36
C GLU A 643 -46.68 -9.28 65.35
N THR A 644 -45.87 -8.52 66.09
CA THR A 644 -44.99 -9.07 67.13
C THR A 644 -45.78 -9.66 68.29
N LEU A 645 -46.89 -9.04 68.71
CA LEU A 645 -47.81 -9.62 69.70
C LEU A 645 -48.40 -10.94 69.23
N LEU A 646 -48.83 -11.03 67.96
CA LEU A 646 -49.38 -12.25 67.38
C LEU A 646 -48.32 -13.35 67.24
N GLU A 647 -47.09 -13.00 66.83
CA GLU A 647 -45.99 -13.96 66.74
C GLU A 647 -45.55 -14.43 68.14
N CYS A 648 -45.50 -13.54 69.14
CA CYS A 648 -45.29 -13.93 70.54
C CYS A 648 -46.40 -14.85 71.04
N LYS A 649 -47.67 -14.54 70.76
CA LYS A 649 -48.81 -15.39 71.12
C LYS A 649 -48.71 -16.77 70.46
N LYS A 650 -48.32 -16.83 69.19
CA LYS A 650 -48.06 -18.06 68.44
C LYS A 650 -46.89 -18.85 69.02
N GLN A 651 -45.77 -18.20 69.38
CA GLN A 651 -44.63 -18.85 70.02
C GLN A 651 -44.98 -19.38 71.41
N CYS A 652 -45.74 -18.64 72.21
CA CYS A 652 -46.25 -19.11 73.51
C CYS A 652 -47.17 -20.33 73.34
N TYR A 653 -48.04 -20.31 72.34
CA TYR A 653 -48.91 -21.44 72.02
C TYR A 653 -48.11 -22.69 71.60
N LEU A 654 -47.11 -22.53 70.73
CA LEU A 654 -46.23 -23.62 70.30
C LEU A 654 -45.37 -24.16 71.45
N LYS A 655 -44.87 -23.29 72.34
CA LYS A 655 -44.12 -23.71 73.54
C LYS A 655 -44.99 -24.49 74.51
N ALA A 656 -46.24 -24.05 74.73
CA ALA A 656 -47.22 -24.78 75.54
C ALA A 656 -47.56 -26.16 74.95
N GLN A 657 -47.60 -26.30 73.62
CA GLN A 657 -47.74 -27.60 72.95
C GLN A 657 -46.51 -28.51 73.09
N SER A 658 -45.30 -27.94 73.14
CA SER A 658 -44.04 -28.71 73.14
C SER A 658 -43.55 -29.18 74.52
N GLN A 659 -44.17 -28.71 75.63
CA GLN A 659 -43.74 -29.02 77.01
C GLN A 659 -44.65 -30.01 77.77
N ALA A 660 -45.54 -30.74 77.08
CA ALA A 660 -46.25 -31.88 77.69
C ALA A 660 -45.67 -33.21 77.19
N PRO A 661 -44.90 -33.97 78.01
CA PRO A 661 -44.44 -35.30 77.65
C PRO A 661 -45.34 -36.40 78.24
N ILE A 662 -45.55 -37.46 77.44
CA ILE A 662 -45.79 -38.85 77.83
C ILE A 662 -47.13 -39.18 78.53
N GLY A 663 -47.89 -40.09 77.89
CA GLY A 663 -48.52 -41.19 78.64
C GLY A 663 -50.02 -41.41 78.43
N HIS A 664 -50.32 -42.45 77.64
CA HIS A 664 -51.41 -43.44 77.80
C HIS A 664 -52.85 -42.95 78.07
N ILE A 665 -53.79 -43.15 77.14
CA ILE A 665 -54.60 -44.37 76.93
C ILE A 665 -55.33 -44.81 78.21
N ILE A 666 -56.67 -44.74 78.20
CA ILE A 666 -57.61 -45.87 78.38
C ILE A 666 -59.03 -45.41 77.97
N GLN A 667 -59.69 -46.27 77.20
CA GLN A 667 -61.10 -46.20 76.79
C GLN A 667 -62.07 -46.59 77.93
N ASP A 668 -63.32 -46.20 77.72
CA ASP A 668 -64.58 -46.77 78.21
C ASP A 668 -65.32 -46.17 79.44
N VAL A 669 -66.58 -45.81 79.13
CA VAL A 669 -67.81 -45.91 79.92
C VAL A 669 -67.82 -45.28 81.34
N GLY A 670 -68.37 -44.07 81.38
CA GLY A 670 -69.35 -43.62 82.38
C GLY A 670 -69.08 -43.89 83.87
N LYS A 671 -68.38 -42.95 84.54
CA LYS A 671 -68.79 -42.26 85.77
C LYS A 671 -67.64 -41.39 86.29
N ASP A 672 -68.01 -40.15 86.61
CA ASP A 672 -67.53 -39.27 87.67
C ASP A 672 -66.11 -39.39 88.25
N MET A 673 -65.49 -38.21 88.26
CA MET A 673 -64.68 -37.63 89.34
C MET A 673 -63.16 -37.93 89.38
N LEU A 674 -62.43 -36.90 88.90
CA LEU A 674 -61.39 -36.11 89.60
C LEU A 674 -60.08 -36.77 90.06
N VAL A 675 -59.11 -35.85 90.24
CA VAL A 675 -57.85 -35.93 91.01
C VAL A 675 -56.65 -36.29 90.11
N LEU A 676 -55.62 -35.44 89.90
CA LEU A 676 -55.06 -34.26 90.57
C LEU A 676 -54.76 -33.12 89.59
#